data_AF-A0A8C5L2E9-F1
#
_entry.id   AF-A0A8C5L2E9-F1
#
_cell.length_a   1.000
_cell.length_b   1.000
_cell.length_c   1.000
_cell.angle_alpha   90.00
_cell.angle_beta   90.00
_cell.angle_gamma   90.00
#
_symmetry.space_group_name_H-M   'P 1'
#
loop_
_entity.id
_entity.type
_entity.pdbx_description
1 polymer ?
#
loop_
_entity_poly.entity_id
_entity_poly.type
_entity_poly.pdbx_seq_one_letter_code
_entity_poly.pdbx_strand_id
1 'polypeptide(L)'
;THGDPPASASQAAEYVPEKVKKAEKKLEENPYDLDAWSILIREAQNQPIDKARKTYERLVAQFPSSGRFWKLYIEAEIKAKNYDKVEKLFQRCLMKVLHIDLWKCYLSYVRETKGKLPSYKEKMAQAYDFALDKIGMEIMSYQIWVDYINFLKGVEAVGSYAENQRITAVRRVYQRGCVNPMINIEQLWRDYNKYEEGINIHLAKKMIEDRSRDYMNARRVAKEYETVMKGLDRNAPSVPPQNTPQEAQQVDMWKKYIQWEKSNPLRTEDQTLITKRVMFAYEQCLLVLGHHPDIWYEAAQYLEQSSKLLAEKGDMNNAKLFSDEAANIYERAISTLLKKNMLLYFAYADYEESRMKYEKVHSIYNRLLAIEDIDPTLVYIQYMKFARRAEGIKSGRMIFKKAREDTRTRHHVYVTAALMEYYCSKDKSVAFKIFELGLKKYGDIPEYVLAYIDYLSHLNEDNNTRVLFERVLTSGSFGFFCIFQDVSRAKLAAIIPDPVVAPSIVPVLKDEVDRKPEYPKPDTQQMIPFQPRHLAPPGLHPVPGGVFPVPPAAVVLMKLLPPPICFQGPFVQVDELMEIFRRCKIPNTVEEAVRIITGGAPELAVEGNGPVESNAVLTKAVKRPNEDSDEDEEKGAVVPPVHDIYRARQQKRIR
;
A
#
# COMPACT_ATOMS: atom_id res chain seq x y z
N THR A 1 -19.08 74.55 -13.63
CA THR A 1 -17.81 73.86 -13.95
C THR A 1 -17.58 72.75 -12.94
N HIS A 2 -18.09 71.55 -13.20
CA HIS A 2 -17.61 70.28 -12.64
C HIS A 2 -18.15 69.21 -13.58
N GLY A 3 -17.29 68.33 -14.06
CA GLY A 3 -17.63 67.20 -14.91
C GLY A 3 -16.62 66.11 -14.63
N ASP A 4 -17.11 64.91 -14.33
CA ASP A 4 -16.29 63.81 -13.83
C ASP A 4 -15.37 63.23 -14.92
N PRO A 5 -14.18 62.71 -14.55
CA PRO A 5 -13.31 62.03 -15.49
C PRO A 5 -13.94 60.72 -16.00
N PRO A 6 -13.64 60.29 -17.24
CA PRO A 6 -14.25 59.08 -17.81
C PRO A 6 -13.87 57.82 -17.03
N ALA A 7 -14.84 56.92 -16.88
CA ALA A 7 -14.67 55.65 -16.19
C ALA A 7 -13.55 54.80 -16.83
N SER A 8 -12.81 54.07 -15.98
CA SER A 8 -11.70 53.23 -16.41
C SER A 8 -12.15 52.11 -17.34
N ALA A 9 -11.28 51.74 -18.29
CA ALA A 9 -11.55 50.69 -19.26
C ALA A 9 -11.88 49.37 -18.55
N SER A 10 -13.08 48.84 -18.83
CA SER A 10 -13.52 47.52 -18.36
C SER A 10 -12.53 46.45 -18.81
N GLN A 11 -11.98 45.69 -17.87
CA GLN A 11 -11.11 44.56 -18.18
C GLN A 11 -11.89 43.56 -19.03
N ALA A 12 -11.50 43.39 -20.30
CA ALA A 12 -12.10 42.39 -21.17
C ALA A 12 -11.83 41.00 -20.58
N ALA A 13 -12.90 40.32 -20.15
CA ALA A 13 -12.80 38.98 -19.59
C ALA A 13 -12.20 38.03 -20.64
N GLU A 14 -11.03 37.46 -20.36
CA GLU A 14 -10.37 36.55 -21.29
C GLU A 14 -11.32 35.40 -21.68
N TYR A 15 -11.48 35.16 -22.98
CA TYR A 15 -12.24 34.02 -23.46
C TYR A 15 -11.51 32.72 -23.10
N VAL A 16 -11.90 32.13 -21.95
CA VAL A 16 -11.45 30.79 -21.54
C VAL A 16 -12.30 29.75 -22.28
N PRO A 17 -11.70 28.89 -23.13
CA PRO A 17 -12.44 27.90 -23.90
C PRO A 17 -13.26 26.96 -23.00
N GLU A 18 -14.45 26.57 -23.45
CA GLU A 18 -15.36 25.71 -22.68
C GLU A 18 -14.71 24.36 -22.29
N LYS A 19 -13.83 23.83 -23.16
CA LYS A 19 -13.03 22.62 -22.89
C LYS A 19 -12.08 22.79 -21.71
N VAL A 20 -11.51 23.99 -21.51
CA VAL A 20 -10.67 24.33 -20.36
C VAL A 20 -11.53 24.40 -19.10
N LYS A 21 -12.70 25.07 -19.14
CA LYS A 21 -13.63 25.13 -18.00
C LYS A 21 -14.08 23.72 -17.54
N LYS A 22 -14.35 22.82 -18.49
CA LYS A 22 -14.69 21.41 -18.22
C LYS A 22 -13.50 20.60 -17.68
N ALA A 23 -12.26 20.93 -18.08
CA ALA A 23 -11.06 20.30 -17.52
C ALA A 23 -10.77 20.81 -16.10
N GLU A 24 -10.86 22.11 -15.83
CA GLU A 24 -10.67 22.67 -14.48
C GLU A 24 -11.69 22.09 -13.48
N LYS A 25 -12.97 21.96 -13.85
CA LYS A 25 -13.96 21.28 -13.00
C LYS A 25 -13.60 19.81 -12.69
N LYS A 26 -13.07 19.07 -13.68
CA LYS A 26 -12.57 17.71 -13.43
C LYS A 26 -11.39 17.68 -12.44
N LEU A 27 -10.59 18.75 -12.37
CA LEU A 27 -9.49 18.89 -11.41
C LEU A 27 -9.95 19.33 -10.01
N GLU A 28 -11.13 19.97 -9.89
CA GLU A 28 -11.81 20.19 -8.60
C GLU A 28 -12.29 18.86 -7.99
N GLU A 29 -12.80 17.95 -8.82
CA GLU A 29 -13.26 16.61 -8.41
C GLU A 29 -12.10 15.62 -8.22
N ASN A 30 -11.08 15.65 -9.08
CA ASN A 30 -9.86 14.83 -9.01
C ASN A 30 -8.61 15.63 -9.46
N PRO A 31 -7.81 16.17 -8.53
CA PRO A 31 -6.59 16.92 -8.85
C PRO A 31 -5.52 16.18 -9.68
N TYR A 32 -5.62 14.85 -9.80
CA TYR A 32 -4.71 14.00 -10.53
C TYR A 32 -5.31 13.44 -11.85
N ASP A 33 -6.44 13.96 -12.33
CA ASP A 33 -7.04 13.53 -13.62
C ASP A 33 -6.11 13.85 -14.80
N LEU A 34 -5.46 12.81 -15.33
CA LEU A 34 -4.50 12.91 -16.42
C LEU A 34 -5.13 13.34 -17.76
N ASP A 35 -6.42 13.05 -18.00
CA ASP A 35 -7.11 13.51 -19.21
C ASP A 35 -7.33 15.01 -19.15
N ALA A 36 -7.79 15.52 -18.00
CA ALA A 36 -7.97 16.95 -17.76
C ALA A 36 -6.63 17.71 -17.87
N TRP A 37 -5.56 17.21 -17.24
CA TRP A 37 -4.22 17.77 -17.42
C TRP A 37 -3.74 17.69 -18.87
N SER A 38 -4.07 16.63 -19.63
CA SER A 38 -3.70 16.55 -21.06
C SER A 38 -4.38 17.63 -21.91
N ILE A 39 -5.60 18.04 -21.58
CA ILE A 39 -6.32 19.13 -22.24
C ILE A 39 -5.60 20.46 -21.95
N LEU A 40 -5.26 20.72 -20.69
CA LEU A 40 -4.52 21.93 -20.28
C LEU A 40 -3.13 22.00 -20.94
N ILE A 41 -2.41 20.89 -21.08
CA ILE A 41 -1.10 20.83 -21.75
C ILE A 41 -1.21 21.15 -23.25
N ARG A 42 -2.20 20.58 -23.95
CA ARG A 42 -2.43 20.87 -25.39
C ARG A 42 -2.77 22.34 -25.61
N GLU A 43 -3.60 22.92 -24.75
CA GLU A 43 -3.96 24.33 -24.83
C GLU A 43 -2.77 25.24 -24.50
N ALA A 44 -1.95 24.89 -23.49
CA ALA A 44 -0.73 25.64 -23.16
C ALA A 44 0.29 25.70 -24.32
N GLN A 45 0.35 24.67 -25.17
CA GLN A 45 1.21 24.67 -26.37
C GLN A 45 0.72 25.61 -27.49
N ASN A 46 -0.57 25.96 -27.49
CA ASN A 46 -1.17 26.90 -28.45
C ASN A 46 -1.08 28.37 -27.99
N GLN A 47 -0.74 28.62 -26.72
CA GLN A 47 -0.75 29.95 -26.11
C GLN A 47 0.67 30.55 -26.00
N PRO A 48 0.81 31.89 -25.97
CA PRO A 48 2.09 32.54 -25.70
C PRO A 48 2.68 32.12 -24.35
N ILE A 49 4.02 32.05 -24.29
CA ILE A 49 4.76 31.47 -23.15
C ILE A 49 4.38 32.07 -21.80
N ASP A 50 4.11 33.38 -21.72
CA ASP A 50 3.81 34.04 -20.45
C ASP A 50 2.42 33.72 -19.89
N LYS A 51 1.48 33.25 -20.74
CA LYS A 51 0.21 32.65 -20.30
C LYS A 51 0.40 31.16 -20.00
N ALA A 52 1.03 30.43 -20.92
CA ALA A 52 1.32 29.00 -20.78
C ALA A 52 2.11 28.66 -19.50
N ARG A 53 3.01 29.56 -19.07
CA ARG A 53 3.79 29.46 -17.82
C ARG A 53 2.90 29.23 -16.59
N LYS A 54 1.73 29.88 -16.50
CA LYS A 54 0.80 29.69 -15.37
C LYS A 54 0.30 28.25 -15.30
N THR A 55 0.02 27.64 -16.45
CA THR A 55 -0.40 26.25 -16.58
C THR A 55 0.75 25.29 -16.29
N TYR A 56 1.95 25.56 -16.81
CA TYR A 56 3.12 24.72 -16.57
C TYR A 56 3.60 24.75 -15.12
N GLU A 57 3.59 25.91 -14.45
CA GLU A 57 3.92 26.01 -13.01
C GLU A 57 2.92 25.22 -12.15
N ARG A 58 1.60 25.28 -12.45
CA ARG A 58 0.60 24.42 -11.79
C ARG A 58 0.88 22.93 -12.03
N LEU A 59 1.19 22.54 -13.27
CA LEU A 59 1.48 21.16 -13.65
C LEU A 59 2.70 20.59 -12.92
N VAL A 60 3.84 21.30 -12.90
CA VAL A 60 5.07 20.81 -12.24
C VAL A 60 5.05 20.97 -10.72
N ALA A 61 4.15 21.80 -10.16
CA ALA A 61 3.84 21.81 -8.74
C ALA A 61 2.97 20.61 -8.33
N GLN A 62 2.01 20.20 -9.17
CA GLN A 62 1.16 19.02 -8.93
C GLN A 62 1.91 17.70 -9.15
N PHE A 63 2.82 17.63 -10.14
CA PHE A 63 3.63 16.45 -10.45
C PHE A 63 5.15 16.73 -10.36
N PRO A 64 5.72 16.99 -9.17
CA PRO A 64 7.13 17.35 -9.03
C PRO A 64 8.13 16.32 -9.57
N SER A 65 7.74 15.04 -9.65
CA SER A 65 8.58 13.94 -10.13
C SER A 65 8.57 13.71 -11.64
N SER A 66 7.60 14.28 -12.38
CA SER A 66 7.40 13.97 -13.80
C SER A 66 8.42 14.68 -14.69
N GLY A 67 9.54 14.01 -14.97
CA GLY A 67 10.58 14.52 -15.87
C GLY A 67 10.06 14.87 -17.27
N ARG A 68 9.03 14.17 -17.74
CA ARG A 68 8.30 14.49 -18.98
C ARG A 68 7.63 15.88 -18.92
N PHE A 69 6.97 16.22 -17.81
CA PHE A 69 6.31 17.53 -17.67
C PHE A 69 7.31 18.66 -17.43
N TRP A 70 8.39 18.42 -16.66
CA TRP A 70 9.51 19.36 -16.57
C TRP A 70 10.13 19.65 -17.93
N LYS A 71 10.40 18.61 -18.73
CA LYS A 71 10.93 18.74 -20.09
C LYS A 71 10.02 19.58 -20.99
N LEU A 72 8.70 19.35 -21.00
CA LEU A 72 7.77 20.13 -21.83
C LEU A 72 7.79 21.63 -21.50
N TYR A 73 7.88 21.99 -20.22
CA TYR A 73 7.98 23.39 -19.80
C TYR A 73 9.35 24.00 -20.16
N ILE A 74 10.44 23.25 -19.94
CA ILE A 74 11.80 23.68 -20.31
C ILE A 74 11.92 23.89 -21.83
N GLU A 75 11.41 22.97 -22.65
CA GLU A 75 11.40 23.09 -24.12
C GLU A 75 10.55 24.30 -24.59
N ALA A 76 9.47 24.64 -23.89
CA ALA A 76 8.68 25.83 -24.18
C ALA A 76 9.44 27.14 -23.87
N GLU A 77 10.18 27.22 -22.76
CA GLU A 77 11.02 28.39 -22.43
C GLU A 77 12.29 28.48 -23.30
N ILE A 78 12.88 27.35 -23.72
CA ILE A 78 13.97 27.30 -24.71
C ILE A 78 13.46 27.81 -26.07
N LYS A 79 12.28 27.36 -26.52
CA LYS A 79 11.65 27.85 -27.77
C LYS A 79 11.38 29.36 -27.71
N ALA A 80 11.09 29.91 -26.53
CA ALA A 80 10.97 31.34 -26.28
C ALA A 80 12.31 32.07 -26.03
N LYS A 81 13.45 31.38 -26.11
CA LYS A 81 14.82 31.89 -25.85
C LYS A 81 15.03 32.51 -24.47
N ASN A 82 14.21 32.13 -23.48
CA ASN A 82 14.30 32.61 -22.11
C ASN A 82 15.36 31.83 -21.29
N TYR A 83 16.61 31.83 -21.74
CA TYR A 83 17.69 31.00 -21.19
C TYR A 83 17.89 31.21 -19.65
N ASP A 84 17.69 32.42 -19.12
CA ASP A 84 17.76 32.70 -17.68
C ASP A 84 16.67 32.00 -16.85
N LYS A 85 15.49 31.78 -17.45
CA LYS A 85 14.40 31.01 -16.82
C LYS A 85 14.71 29.52 -16.89
N VAL A 86 15.22 29.06 -18.03
CA VAL A 86 15.66 27.67 -18.26
C VAL A 86 16.70 27.22 -17.23
N GLU A 87 17.71 28.04 -16.94
CA GLU A 87 18.73 27.71 -15.94
C GLU A 87 18.13 27.58 -14.52
N LYS A 88 17.18 28.46 -14.16
CA LYS A 88 16.42 28.37 -12.89
C LYS A 88 15.53 27.13 -12.82
N LEU A 89 14.95 26.69 -13.94
CA LEU A 89 14.17 25.44 -13.99
C LEU A 89 15.07 24.22 -13.74
N PHE A 90 16.23 24.12 -14.41
CA PHE A 90 17.19 23.04 -14.16
C PHE A 90 17.67 23.03 -12.70
N GLN A 91 18.00 24.18 -12.12
CA GLN A 91 18.35 24.29 -10.69
C GLN A 91 17.22 23.78 -9.77
N ARG A 92 15.96 23.94 -10.16
CA ARG A 92 14.78 23.56 -9.37
C ARG A 92 14.44 22.06 -9.44
N CYS A 93 14.68 21.39 -10.58
CA CYS A 93 14.24 20.01 -10.83
C CYS A 93 15.36 18.97 -11.04
N LEU A 94 16.51 19.33 -11.63
CA LEU A 94 17.49 18.36 -12.15
C LEU A 94 18.08 17.45 -11.05
N MET A 95 18.25 17.97 -9.84
CA MET A 95 18.74 17.19 -8.68
C MET A 95 17.68 16.25 -8.08
N LYS A 96 16.40 16.46 -8.40
CA LYS A 96 15.25 15.76 -7.80
C LYS A 96 14.59 14.75 -8.74
N VAL A 97 14.93 14.81 -10.03
CA VAL A 97 14.25 14.07 -11.10
C VAL A 97 15.30 13.41 -11.99
N LEU A 98 15.60 12.15 -11.72
CA LEU A 98 16.55 11.34 -12.48
C LEU A 98 15.91 10.75 -13.76
N HIS A 99 15.24 11.58 -14.57
CA HIS A 99 14.62 11.14 -15.83
C HIS A 99 15.56 11.34 -17.02
N ILE A 100 15.79 10.29 -17.80
CA ILE A 100 16.81 10.26 -18.86
C ILE A 100 16.66 11.39 -19.90
N ASP A 101 15.45 11.76 -20.29
CA ASP A 101 15.24 12.80 -21.31
C ASP A 101 15.40 14.21 -20.75
N LEU A 102 15.19 14.41 -19.45
CA LEU A 102 15.47 15.67 -18.76
C LEU A 102 16.99 15.94 -18.72
N TRP A 103 17.79 14.90 -18.46
CA TRP A 103 19.25 14.99 -18.49
C TRP A 103 19.81 15.15 -19.91
N LYS A 104 19.21 14.49 -20.91
CA LYS A 104 19.53 14.75 -22.33
C LYS A 104 19.19 16.19 -22.73
N CYS A 105 18.05 16.72 -22.29
CA CYS A 105 17.67 18.13 -22.48
C CYS A 105 18.66 19.11 -21.82
N TYR A 106 19.10 18.82 -20.58
CA TYR A 106 20.14 19.61 -19.90
C TYR A 106 21.46 19.66 -20.68
N LEU A 107 21.96 18.52 -21.16
CA LEU A 107 23.19 18.47 -21.96
C LEU A 107 23.04 19.23 -23.29
N SER A 108 21.87 19.18 -23.94
CA SER A 108 21.55 19.99 -25.12
C SER A 108 21.54 21.50 -24.79
N TYR A 109 20.94 21.92 -23.68
CA TYR A 109 20.94 23.31 -23.22
C TYR A 109 22.36 23.85 -22.97
N VAL A 110 23.23 23.07 -22.32
CA VAL A 110 24.63 23.46 -22.08
C VAL A 110 25.41 23.55 -23.41
N ARG A 111 25.22 22.58 -24.31
CA ARG A 111 25.83 22.53 -25.65
C ARG A 111 25.48 23.76 -26.49
N GLU A 112 24.21 24.16 -26.53
CA GLU A 112 23.75 25.35 -27.27
C GLU A 112 24.21 26.65 -26.59
N THR A 113 23.85 26.82 -25.31
CA THR A 113 23.95 28.12 -24.61
C THR A 113 25.38 28.48 -24.25
N LYS A 114 26.20 27.49 -23.88
CA LYS A 114 27.59 27.70 -23.43
C LYS A 114 28.61 27.45 -24.56
N GLY A 115 28.18 26.95 -25.73
CA GLY A 115 29.02 26.56 -26.87
C GLY A 115 29.94 27.64 -27.45
N LYS A 116 29.61 28.92 -27.25
CA LYS A 116 30.41 30.07 -27.72
C LYS A 116 31.42 30.60 -26.68
N LEU A 117 31.47 30.03 -25.47
CA LEU A 117 32.38 30.51 -24.41
C LEU A 117 33.79 29.92 -24.60
N PRO A 118 34.87 30.66 -24.29
CA PRO A 118 36.23 30.11 -24.33
C PRO A 118 36.42 28.94 -23.35
N SER A 119 35.72 28.97 -22.20
CA SER A 119 35.67 27.86 -21.22
C SER A 119 34.63 26.78 -21.56
N TYR A 120 34.09 26.73 -22.78
CA TYR A 120 33.14 25.70 -23.20
C TYR A 120 33.70 24.28 -23.07
N LYS A 121 34.96 24.06 -23.53
CA LYS A 121 35.61 22.73 -23.50
C LYS A 121 35.63 22.13 -22.09
N GLU A 122 35.91 22.95 -21.08
CA GLU A 122 35.91 22.55 -19.67
C GLU A 122 34.49 22.34 -19.12
N LYS A 123 33.60 23.32 -19.29
CA LYS A 123 32.23 23.29 -18.73
C LYS A 123 31.38 22.17 -19.32
N MET A 124 31.58 21.83 -20.58
CA MET A 124 30.87 20.73 -21.23
C MET A 124 31.38 19.36 -20.76
N ALA A 125 32.70 19.21 -20.51
CA ALA A 125 33.25 17.99 -19.90
C ALA A 125 32.67 17.79 -18.48
N GLN A 126 32.68 18.85 -17.66
CA GLN A 126 32.07 18.85 -16.32
C GLN A 126 30.58 18.46 -16.37
N ALA A 127 29.81 18.97 -17.35
CA ALA A 127 28.41 18.63 -17.52
C ALA A 127 28.18 17.15 -17.90
N TYR A 128 29.04 16.56 -18.75
CA TYR A 128 28.98 15.13 -19.07
C TYR A 128 29.40 14.24 -17.90
N ASP A 129 30.52 14.54 -17.23
CA ASP A 129 30.97 13.77 -16.06
C ASP A 129 29.90 13.77 -14.96
N PHE A 130 29.26 14.93 -14.73
CA PHE A 130 28.16 15.08 -13.79
C PHE A 130 26.91 14.28 -14.19
N ALA A 131 26.52 14.31 -15.47
CA ALA A 131 25.41 13.49 -15.97
C ALA A 131 25.71 11.99 -15.85
N LEU A 132 26.92 11.54 -16.19
CA LEU A 132 27.31 10.14 -16.08
C LEU A 132 27.46 9.66 -14.63
N ASP A 133 27.60 10.56 -13.65
CA ASP A 133 27.54 10.23 -12.23
C ASP A 133 26.10 10.04 -11.71
N LYS A 134 25.12 10.78 -12.22
CA LYS A 134 23.73 10.76 -11.71
C LYS A 134 22.75 9.92 -12.53
N ILE A 135 22.87 9.93 -13.86
CA ILE A 135 21.98 9.19 -14.77
C ILE A 135 22.74 8.16 -15.64
N GLY A 136 24.07 8.05 -15.48
CA GLY A 136 24.89 7.12 -16.25
C GLY A 136 24.53 5.64 -16.07
N MET A 137 23.93 5.25 -14.94
CA MET A 137 23.45 3.87 -14.69
C MET A 137 22.09 3.55 -15.34
N GLU A 138 21.44 4.51 -16.01
CA GLU A 138 20.15 4.28 -16.67
C GLU A 138 20.32 3.44 -17.96
N ILE A 139 19.35 2.56 -18.25
CA ILE A 139 19.49 1.56 -19.32
C ILE A 139 19.55 2.17 -20.73
N MET A 140 18.97 3.37 -20.95
CA MET A 140 18.98 4.15 -22.19
C MET A 140 20.01 5.30 -22.16
N SER A 141 21.01 5.22 -21.26
CA SER A 141 22.08 6.22 -21.11
C SER A 141 23.13 6.19 -22.24
N TYR A 142 23.21 5.13 -23.05
CA TYR A 142 24.21 4.91 -24.10
C TYR A 142 24.59 6.16 -24.92
N GLN A 143 23.61 6.94 -25.37
CA GLN A 143 23.88 8.14 -26.16
C GLN A 143 24.68 9.21 -25.41
N ILE A 144 24.54 9.31 -24.08
CA ILE A 144 25.32 10.26 -23.25
C ILE A 144 26.81 9.87 -23.24
N TRP A 145 27.11 8.56 -23.15
CA TRP A 145 28.47 8.04 -23.25
C TRP A 145 29.08 8.34 -24.62
N VAL A 146 28.34 8.09 -25.71
CA VAL A 146 28.78 8.34 -27.09
C VAL A 146 28.98 9.83 -27.36
N ASP A 147 28.04 10.68 -26.94
CA ASP A 147 28.14 12.14 -27.10
C ASP A 147 29.37 12.70 -26.36
N TYR A 148 29.68 12.19 -25.16
CA TYR A 148 30.88 12.59 -24.42
C TYR A 148 32.18 12.09 -25.06
N ILE A 149 32.22 10.83 -25.51
CA ILE A 149 33.36 10.25 -26.22
C ILE A 149 33.66 11.02 -27.51
N ASN A 150 32.62 11.35 -28.28
CA ASN A 150 32.76 12.12 -29.53
C ASN A 150 33.19 13.57 -29.25
N PHE A 151 32.66 14.20 -28.19
CA PHE A 151 33.09 15.50 -27.72
C PHE A 151 34.58 15.50 -27.34
N LEU A 152 35.05 14.53 -26.55
CA LEU A 152 36.46 14.42 -26.14
C LEU A 152 37.39 14.14 -27.32
N LYS A 153 36.96 13.33 -28.31
CA LYS A 153 37.70 13.13 -29.57
C LYS A 153 37.79 14.42 -30.40
N GLY A 154 36.72 15.23 -30.40
CA GLY A 154 36.65 16.54 -31.05
C GLY A 154 37.42 17.66 -30.34
N VAL A 155 38.02 17.41 -29.17
CA VAL A 155 38.96 18.36 -28.56
C VAL A 155 40.25 18.39 -29.37
N GLU A 156 40.52 19.53 -29.99
CA GLU A 156 41.82 19.85 -30.57
C GLU A 156 42.91 19.72 -29.52
N ALA A 157 43.95 18.96 -29.86
CA ALA A 157 45.14 18.75 -29.05
C ALA A 157 46.35 18.91 -29.97
N VAL A 158 47.32 19.74 -29.56
CA VAL A 158 48.49 20.07 -30.36
C VAL A 158 49.75 19.59 -29.64
N GLY A 159 50.53 18.74 -30.30
CA GLY A 159 51.71 18.11 -29.72
C GLY A 159 51.40 16.89 -28.83
N SER A 160 52.34 15.95 -28.79
CA SER A 160 52.11 14.58 -28.30
C SER A 160 51.65 14.49 -26.84
N TYR A 161 51.99 15.46 -25.98
CA TYR A 161 51.51 15.50 -24.60
C TYR A 161 49.99 15.72 -24.52
N ALA A 162 49.48 16.72 -25.24
CA ALA A 162 48.05 17.03 -25.28
C ALA A 162 47.26 15.88 -25.93
N GLU A 163 47.82 15.23 -26.95
CA GLU A 163 47.19 14.06 -27.57
C GLU A 163 47.12 12.86 -26.63
N ASN A 164 48.17 12.60 -25.83
CA ASN A 164 48.17 11.56 -24.81
C ASN A 164 47.18 11.88 -23.67
N GLN A 165 47.03 13.14 -23.29
CA GLN A 165 45.99 13.59 -22.36
C GLN A 165 44.58 13.33 -22.91
N ARG A 166 44.33 13.63 -24.19
CA ARG A 166 43.07 13.32 -24.90
C ARG A 166 42.80 11.81 -24.95
N ILE A 167 43.81 11.00 -25.30
CA ILE A 167 43.74 9.53 -25.29
C ILE A 167 43.36 9.01 -23.90
N THR A 168 44.01 9.53 -22.85
CA THR A 168 43.76 9.14 -21.45
C THR A 168 42.34 9.51 -21.00
N ALA A 169 41.83 10.67 -21.41
CA ALA A 169 40.45 11.09 -21.13
C ALA A 169 39.42 10.19 -21.84
N VAL A 170 39.56 9.97 -23.15
CA VAL A 170 38.64 9.12 -23.93
C VAL A 170 38.65 7.67 -23.42
N ARG A 171 39.84 7.11 -23.14
CA ARG A 171 40.01 5.76 -22.56
C ARG A 171 39.32 5.62 -21.21
N ARG A 172 39.38 6.64 -20.34
CA ARG A 172 38.67 6.65 -19.05
C ARG A 172 37.16 6.49 -19.22
N VAL A 173 36.56 7.21 -20.18
CA VAL A 173 35.11 7.14 -20.43
C VAL A 173 34.71 5.79 -21.01
N TYR A 174 35.46 5.24 -21.96
CA TYR A 174 35.24 3.87 -22.47
C TYR A 174 35.34 2.83 -21.34
N GLN A 175 36.42 2.84 -20.54
CA GLN A 175 36.59 1.84 -19.48
C GLN A 175 35.54 1.94 -18.37
N ARG A 176 35.01 3.14 -18.07
CA ARG A 176 33.86 3.33 -17.16
C ARG A 176 32.56 2.80 -17.78
N GLY A 177 32.32 3.08 -19.06
CA GLY A 177 31.08 2.70 -19.76
C GLY A 177 30.98 1.21 -20.09
N CYS A 178 32.07 0.55 -20.46
CA CYS A 178 32.08 -0.87 -20.84
C CYS A 178 31.83 -1.85 -19.67
N VAL A 179 31.82 -1.36 -18.42
CA VAL A 179 31.49 -2.14 -17.21
C VAL A 179 30.07 -1.82 -16.70
N ASN A 180 29.36 -0.87 -17.33
CA ASN A 180 28.04 -0.40 -16.92
C ASN A 180 26.92 -1.06 -17.74
N PRO A 181 26.00 -1.85 -17.14
CA PRO A 181 24.91 -2.51 -17.85
C PRO A 181 23.90 -1.54 -18.49
N MET A 182 23.85 -1.50 -19.83
CA MET A 182 22.94 -0.63 -20.61
C MET A 182 22.66 -1.23 -22.01
N ILE A 183 21.64 -0.74 -22.70
CA ILE A 183 21.41 -1.08 -24.12
C ILE A 183 22.62 -0.60 -24.96
N ASN A 184 22.92 -1.30 -26.06
CA ASN A 184 24.05 -1.02 -26.96
C ASN A 184 25.46 -1.10 -26.34
N ILE A 185 25.64 -1.67 -25.13
CA ILE A 185 26.96 -1.93 -24.52
C ILE A 185 27.91 -2.69 -25.48
N GLU A 186 27.39 -3.60 -26.31
CA GLU A 186 28.15 -4.34 -27.31
C GLU A 186 28.76 -3.44 -28.40
N GLN A 187 28.06 -2.37 -28.79
CA GLN A 187 28.56 -1.38 -29.75
C GLN A 187 29.58 -0.43 -29.10
N LEU A 188 29.40 -0.08 -27.83
CA LEU A 188 30.41 0.70 -27.09
C LEU A 188 31.74 -0.06 -26.99
N TRP A 189 31.70 -1.37 -26.69
CA TRP A 189 32.89 -2.24 -26.69
C TRP A 189 33.52 -2.37 -28.07
N ARG A 190 32.70 -2.56 -29.13
CA ARG A 190 33.19 -2.61 -30.51
C ARG A 190 33.95 -1.35 -30.92
N ASP A 191 33.50 -0.18 -30.47
CA ASP A 191 34.17 1.08 -30.78
C ASP A 191 35.32 1.42 -29.81
N TYR A 192 35.37 0.82 -28.61
CA TYR A 192 36.58 0.82 -27.75
C TYR A 192 37.71 0.03 -28.42
N ASN A 193 37.42 -1.18 -28.93
CA ASN A 193 38.43 -2.04 -29.54
C ASN A 193 39.09 -1.35 -30.75
N LYS A 194 38.28 -0.82 -31.68
CA LYS A 194 38.77 0.00 -32.80
C LYS A 194 39.57 1.23 -32.36
N TYR A 195 39.23 1.82 -31.21
CA TYR A 195 39.89 3.02 -30.72
C TYR A 195 41.29 2.70 -30.18
N GLU A 196 41.46 1.63 -29.40
CA GLU A 196 42.78 1.17 -28.97
C GLU A 196 43.62 0.66 -30.15
N GLU A 197 43.03 -0.10 -31.08
CA GLU A 197 43.69 -0.54 -32.33
C GLU A 197 44.18 0.65 -33.17
N GLY A 198 43.35 1.69 -33.30
CA GLY A 198 43.68 2.93 -34.01
C GLY A 198 44.71 3.83 -33.32
N ILE A 199 45.05 3.57 -32.05
CA ILE A 199 46.16 4.23 -31.35
C ILE A 199 47.44 3.38 -31.46
N ASN A 200 47.37 2.10 -31.11
CA ASN A 200 48.51 1.18 -31.18
C ASN A 200 48.05 -0.29 -31.20
N ILE A 201 48.02 -0.86 -32.40
CA ILE A 201 47.65 -2.27 -32.68
C ILE A 201 48.36 -3.29 -31.76
N HIS A 202 49.63 -3.05 -31.39
CA HIS A 202 50.40 -3.98 -30.55
C HIS A 202 49.95 -3.97 -29.09
N LEU A 203 49.68 -2.77 -28.53
CA LEU A 203 49.21 -2.63 -27.16
C LEU A 203 47.71 -2.90 -27.02
N ALA A 204 46.93 -2.64 -28.08
CA ALA A 204 45.48 -2.80 -28.11
C ALA A 204 45.02 -4.19 -27.64
N LYS A 205 45.69 -5.26 -28.11
CA LYS A 205 45.36 -6.65 -27.73
C LYS A 205 45.30 -6.81 -26.20
N LYS A 206 46.36 -6.37 -25.49
CA LYS A 206 46.42 -6.43 -24.03
C LYS A 206 45.39 -5.48 -23.38
N MET A 207 45.28 -4.24 -23.86
CA MET A 207 44.35 -3.23 -23.33
C MET A 207 42.86 -3.62 -23.44
N ILE A 208 42.54 -4.52 -24.38
CA ILE A 208 41.21 -5.12 -24.56
C ILE A 208 41.08 -6.38 -23.71
N GLU A 209 42.08 -7.27 -23.72
CA GLU A 209 42.09 -8.53 -22.95
C GLU A 209 41.99 -8.29 -21.44
N ASP A 210 42.80 -7.36 -20.89
CA ASP A 210 42.83 -6.98 -19.46
C ASP A 210 41.45 -6.53 -18.92
N ARG A 211 40.53 -6.10 -19.80
CA ARG A 211 39.16 -5.64 -19.46
C ARG A 211 38.04 -6.54 -19.96
N SER A 212 38.34 -7.55 -20.78
CA SER A 212 37.35 -8.40 -21.45
C SER A 212 36.46 -9.17 -20.47
N ARG A 213 37.01 -9.62 -19.34
CA ARG A 213 36.28 -10.34 -18.28
C ARG A 213 35.18 -9.47 -17.65
N ASP A 214 35.50 -8.23 -17.29
CA ASP A 214 34.57 -7.30 -16.65
C ASP A 214 33.44 -6.92 -17.62
N TYR A 215 33.79 -6.63 -18.88
CA TYR A 215 32.83 -6.38 -19.94
C TYR A 215 31.89 -7.57 -20.19
N MET A 216 32.40 -8.81 -20.23
CA MET A 216 31.54 -9.99 -20.40
C MET A 216 30.56 -10.17 -19.24
N ASN A 217 30.96 -9.83 -18.01
CA ASN A 217 30.07 -9.82 -16.85
C ASN A 217 28.97 -8.74 -16.99
N ALA A 218 29.37 -7.51 -17.30
CA ALA A 218 28.44 -6.39 -17.51
C ALA A 218 27.48 -6.62 -18.69
N ARG A 219 27.94 -7.22 -19.79
CA ARG A 219 27.15 -7.60 -20.97
C ARG A 219 26.09 -8.65 -20.64
N ARG A 220 26.41 -9.65 -19.79
CA ARG A 220 25.42 -10.63 -19.33
C ARG A 220 24.32 -9.91 -18.54
N VAL A 221 24.72 -9.12 -17.55
CA VAL A 221 23.79 -8.35 -16.70
C VAL A 221 22.96 -7.34 -17.50
N ALA A 222 23.47 -6.77 -18.59
CA ALA A 222 22.69 -5.87 -19.45
C ALA A 222 21.44 -6.55 -20.06
N LYS A 223 21.53 -7.85 -20.41
CA LYS A 223 20.41 -8.62 -20.96
C LYS A 223 19.41 -9.08 -19.89
N GLU A 224 19.91 -9.34 -18.69
CA GLU A 224 19.09 -9.55 -17.49
C GLU A 224 18.34 -8.24 -17.14
N TYR A 225 19.02 -7.10 -17.18
CA TYR A 225 18.47 -5.77 -16.90
C TYR A 225 17.39 -5.37 -17.91
N GLU A 226 17.64 -5.56 -19.20
CA GLU A 226 16.65 -5.38 -20.28
C GLU A 226 15.39 -6.24 -20.04
N THR A 227 15.56 -7.42 -19.44
CA THR A 227 14.46 -8.35 -19.13
C THR A 227 13.61 -7.95 -17.92
N VAL A 228 14.13 -7.19 -16.95
CA VAL A 228 13.33 -6.62 -15.86
C VAL A 228 12.83 -5.20 -16.15
N MET A 229 13.45 -4.47 -17.08
CA MET A 229 13.03 -3.11 -17.47
C MET A 229 11.96 -3.09 -18.56
N LYS A 230 11.76 -4.18 -19.31
CA LYS A 230 10.64 -4.30 -20.27
C LYS A 230 9.30 -4.43 -19.54
N GLY A 231 8.31 -3.64 -19.94
CA GLY A 231 6.98 -3.61 -19.32
C GLY A 231 6.79 -2.56 -18.21
N LEU A 232 7.89 -2.06 -17.62
CA LEU A 232 7.84 -0.90 -16.72
C LEU A 232 7.50 0.38 -17.47
N ASP A 233 6.48 1.10 -17.02
CA ASP A 233 6.31 2.50 -17.42
C ASP A 233 7.24 3.40 -16.57
N ARG A 234 8.05 4.21 -17.27
CA ARG A 234 9.01 5.19 -16.71
C ARG A 234 8.58 6.65 -16.95
N ASN A 235 7.39 6.85 -17.52
CA ASN A 235 6.83 8.14 -17.93
C ASN A 235 5.44 8.41 -17.36
N ALA A 236 4.77 7.39 -16.81
CA ALA A 236 3.55 7.54 -16.01
C ALA A 236 3.76 8.60 -14.90
N PRO A 237 2.91 9.64 -14.80
CA PRO A 237 2.98 10.62 -13.71
C PRO A 237 2.67 9.96 -12.36
N SER A 238 3.29 10.46 -11.29
CA SER A 238 2.98 9.99 -9.94
C SER A 238 1.59 10.43 -9.50
N VAL A 239 0.78 9.45 -9.07
CA VAL A 239 -0.61 9.59 -8.61
C VAL A 239 -0.75 8.82 -7.30
N PRO A 240 -1.54 9.28 -6.30
CA PRO A 240 -1.80 8.51 -5.09
C PRO A 240 -2.56 7.20 -5.37
N PRO A 241 -2.39 6.15 -4.55
CA PRO A 241 -2.96 4.83 -4.83
C PRO A 241 -4.48 4.85 -5.06
N GLN A 242 -4.92 4.36 -6.22
CA GLN A 242 -6.35 4.21 -6.57
C GLN A 242 -6.79 2.74 -6.59
N ASN A 243 -5.88 1.81 -6.27
CA ASN A 243 -6.11 0.36 -6.27
C ASN A 243 -6.55 -0.18 -7.64
N THR A 244 -6.10 0.44 -8.73
CA THR A 244 -6.39 -0.07 -10.08
C THR A 244 -5.54 -1.32 -10.37
N PRO A 245 -6.05 -2.29 -11.17
CA PRO A 245 -5.29 -3.50 -11.47
C PRO A 245 -4.01 -3.22 -12.28
N GLN A 246 -3.99 -2.16 -13.09
CA GLN A 246 -2.81 -1.73 -13.84
C GLN A 246 -1.74 -1.11 -12.92
N GLU A 247 -2.15 -0.31 -11.94
CA GLU A 247 -1.25 0.22 -10.91
C GLU A 247 -0.63 -0.93 -10.10
N ALA A 248 -1.45 -1.86 -9.60
CA ALA A 248 -0.96 -3.03 -8.85
C ALA A 248 0.04 -3.88 -9.66
N GLN A 249 -0.20 -4.06 -10.97
CA GLN A 249 0.73 -4.75 -11.87
C GLN A 249 2.06 -3.99 -12.04
N GLN A 250 2.02 -2.65 -12.18
CA GLN A 250 3.24 -1.84 -12.24
C GLN A 250 4.02 -1.89 -10.91
N VAL A 251 3.35 -1.81 -9.76
CA VAL A 251 3.98 -1.95 -8.43
C VAL A 251 4.71 -3.29 -8.29
N ASP A 252 4.08 -4.40 -8.68
CA ASP A 252 4.70 -5.73 -8.67
C ASP A 252 5.94 -5.81 -9.57
N MET A 253 5.88 -5.27 -10.80
CA MET A 253 7.05 -5.22 -11.69
C MET A 253 8.17 -4.33 -11.14
N TRP A 254 7.86 -3.17 -10.55
CA TRP A 254 8.85 -2.30 -9.91
C TRP A 254 9.52 -2.99 -8.71
N LYS A 255 8.76 -3.68 -7.86
CA LYS A 255 9.32 -4.45 -6.74
C LYS A 255 10.18 -5.63 -7.22
N LYS A 256 9.81 -6.29 -8.33
CA LYS A 256 10.65 -7.32 -8.98
C LYS A 256 11.97 -6.76 -9.52
N TYR A 257 11.97 -5.58 -10.14
CA TYR A 257 13.22 -4.92 -10.55
C TYR A 257 14.11 -4.59 -9.33
N ILE A 258 13.55 -3.98 -8.28
CA ILE A 258 14.29 -3.64 -7.05
C ILE A 258 14.86 -4.90 -6.37
N GLN A 259 14.09 -6.00 -6.32
CA GLN A 259 14.55 -7.29 -5.79
C GLN A 259 15.64 -7.93 -6.66
N TRP A 260 15.54 -7.86 -7.99
CA TRP A 260 16.59 -8.31 -8.91
C TRP A 260 17.89 -7.52 -8.68
N GLU A 261 17.85 -6.19 -8.57
CA GLU A 261 19.05 -5.39 -8.30
C GLU A 261 19.64 -5.70 -6.91
N LYS A 262 18.79 -5.95 -5.89
CA LYS A 262 19.21 -6.42 -4.55
C LYS A 262 19.84 -7.81 -4.55
N SER A 263 19.56 -8.64 -5.55
CA SER A 263 20.18 -9.98 -5.70
C SER A 263 21.63 -9.95 -6.19
N ASN A 264 22.20 -8.76 -6.41
CA ASN A 264 23.57 -8.54 -6.90
C ASN A 264 23.86 -9.25 -8.23
N PRO A 265 23.19 -8.86 -9.35
CA PRO A 265 23.37 -9.51 -10.66
C PRO A 265 24.81 -9.46 -11.18
N LEU A 266 25.55 -8.40 -10.82
CA LEU A 266 26.97 -8.21 -11.14
C LEU A 266 27.91 -9.13 -10.35
N ARG A 267 27.46 -9.71 -9.23
CA ARG A 267 28.24 -10.58 -8.33
C ARG A 267 29.55 -9.90 -7.87
N THR A 268 29.42 -8.64 -7.44
CA THR A 268 30.52 -7.86 -6.86
C THR A 268 30.51 -7.95 -5.34
N GLU A 269 31.67 -7.85 -4.68
CA GLU A 269 31.78 -7.72 -3.22
C GLU A 269 31.66 -6.26 -2.73
N ASP A 270 31.71 -5.28 -3.65
CA ASP A 270 31.58 -3.85 -3.34
C ASP A 270 30.12 -3.50 -2.98
N GLN A 271 29.84 -3.52 -1.68
CA GLN A 271 28.56 -3.09 -1.12
C GLN A 271 28.20 -1.65 -1.50
N THR A 272 29.18 -0.75 -1.73
CA THR A 272 28.87 0.64 -2.11
C THR A 272 28.30 0.70 -3.53
N LEU A 273 28.80 -0.13 -4.46
CA LEU A 273 28.28 -0.25 -5.82
C LEU A 273 26.90 -0.92 -5.83
N ILE A 274 26.71 -2.02 -5.07
CA ILE A 274 25.39 -2.67 -4.93
C ILE A 274 24.38 -1.66 -4.39
N THR A 275 24.71 -0.96 -3.30
CA THR A 275 23.81 0.00 -2.65
C THR A 275 23.47 1.16 -3.60
N LYS A 276 24.46 1.70 -4.33
CA LYS A 276 24.23 2.75 -5.33
C LYS A 276 23.30 2.30 -6.47
N ARG A 277 23.42 1.05 -6.94
CA ARG A 277 22.54 0.49 -7.98
C ARG A 277 21.12 0.25 -7.48
N VAL A 278 20.95 -0.35 -6.30
CA VAL A 278 19.63 -0.55 -5.69
C VAL A 278 18.96 0.79 -5.36
N MET A 279 19.72 1.78 -4.89
CA MET A 279 19.19 3.12 -4.69
C MET A 279 18.82 3.79 -6.02
N PHE A 280 19.58 3.61 -7.09
CA PHE A 280 19.17 4.06 -8.41
C PHE A 280 17.84 3.42 -8.86
N ALA A 281 17.63 2.13 -8.59
CA ALA A 281 16.35 1.45 -8.83
C ALA A 281 15.19 2.08 -8.02
N TYR A 282 15.42 2.38 -6.73
CA TYR A 282 14.45 3.11 -5.91
C TYR A 282 14.18 4.53 -6.43
N GLU A 283 15.20 5.30 -6.82
CA GLU A 283 15.03 6.63 -7.39
C GLU A 283 14.17 6.62 -8.66
N GLN A 284 14.42 5.68 -9.59
CA GLN A 284 13.60 5.51 -10.79
C GLN A 284 12.14 5.16 -10.43
N CYS A 285 11.94 4.25 -9.48
CA CYS A 285 10.62 3.84 -9.00
C CYS A 285 9.85 5.02 -8.38
N LEU A 286 10.51 5.82 -7.53
CA LEU A 286 9.93 6.99 -6.86
C LEU A 286 9.58 8.14 -7.83
N LEU A 287 10.05 8.14 -9.08
CA LEU A 287 9.55 9.09 -10.09
C LEU A 287 8.08 8.81 -10.46
N VAL A 288 7.70 7.52 -10.49
CA VAL A 288 6.39 7.03 -10.97
C VAL A 288 5.46 6.68 -9.80
N LEU A 289 5.97 6.01 -8.77
CA LEU A 289 5.20 5.54 -7.61
C LEU A 289 5.49 6.37 -6.35
N GLY A 290 5.93 7.63 -6.49
CA GLY A 290 6.36 8.49 -5.39
C GLY A 290 5.29 8.85 -4.35
N HIS A 291 4.01 8.52 -4.58
CA HIS A 291 2.95 8.63 -3.56
C HIS A 291 2.72 7.34 -2.75
N HIS A 292 3.44 6.24 -3.04
CA HIS A 292 3.36 4.98 -2.29
C HIS A 292 4.32 5.03 -1.07
N PRO A 293 3.83 5.06 0.18
CA PRO A 293 4.69 5.32 1.36
C PRO A 293 5.64 4.16 1.70
N ASP A 294 5.25 2.94 1.36
CA ASP A 294 6.04 1.72 1.57
C ASP A 294 7.33 1.73 0.72
N ILE A 295 7.30 2.27 -0.50
CA ILE A 295 8.49 2.37 -1.36
C ILE A 295 9.54 3.32 -0.77
N TRP A 296 9.12 4.46 -0.22
CA TRP A 296 10.00 5.38 0.51
C TRP A 296 10.59 4.72 1.78
N TYR A 297 9.77 3.98 2.52
CA TYR A 297 10.20 3.27 3.73
C TYR A 297 11.19 2.15 3.40
N GLU A 298 10.88 1.28 2.42
CA GLU A 298 11.79 0.21 1.98
C GLU A 298 13.15 0.74 1.49
N ALA A 299 13.17 1.89 0.80
CA ALA A 299 14.40 2.55 0.35
C ALA A 299 15.27 3.00 1.53
N ALA A 300 14.67 3.66 2.52
CA ALA A 300 15.37 4.13 3.71
C ALA A 300 15.85 2.96 4.60
N GLN A 301 15.02 1.93 4.80
CA GLN A 301 15.42 0.72 5.53
C GLN A 301 16.57 -0.02 4.83
N TYR A 302 16.61 -0.04 3.50
CA TYR A 302 17.72 -0.64 2.77
C TYR A 302 19.04 0.15 2.90
N LEU A 303 18.98 1.48 2.97
CA LEU A 303 20.14 2.31 3.31
C LEU A 303 20.60 2.11 4.76
N GLU A 304 19.69 1.96 5.72
CA GLU A 304 20.03 1.63 7.10
C GLU A 304 20.74 0.27 7.19
N GLN A 305 20.19 -0.76 6.54
CA GLN A 305 20.80 -2.09 6.46
C GLN A 305 22.20 -2.02 5.84
N SER A 306 22.35 -1.30 4.71
CA SER A 306 23.62 -1.16 4.01
C SER A 306 24.66 -0.35 4.81
N SER A 307 24.21 0.64 5.58
CA SER A 307 25.03 1.42 6.51
C SER A 307 25.61 0.54 7.63
N LYS A 308 24.77 -0.28 8.28
CA LYS A 308 25.19 -1.23 9.32
C LYS A 308 26.21 -2.25 8.78
N LEU A 309 25.91 -2.85 7.62
CA LEU A 309 26.80 -3.83 6.99
C LEU A 309 28.16 -3.25 6.56
N LEU A 310 28.23 -1.96 6.19
CA LEU A 310 29.49 -1.29 5.91
C LEU A 310 30.30 -1.01 7.19
N ALA A 311 29.64 -0.66 8.31
CA ALA A 311 30.30 -0.48 9.59
C ALA A 311 30.88 -1.81 10.11
N GLU A 312 30.15 -2.91 9.97
CA GLU A 312 30.62 -4.28 10.25
C GLU A 312 31.84 -4.68 9.40
N LYS A 313 31.87 -4.25 8.13
CA LYS A 313 33.03 -4.41 7.23
C LYS A 313 34.17 -3.38 7.46
N GLY A 314 34.02 -2.47 8.43
CA GLY A 314 35.02 -1.47 8.81
C GLY A 314 35.02 -0.17 8.00
N ASP A 315 34.17 -0.02 6.98
CA ASP A 315 34.05 1.21 6.19
C ASP A 315 33.12 2.22 6.87
N MET A 316 33.60 2.79 7.97
CA MET A 316 32.87 3.76 8.80
C MET A 316 32.49 5.04 8.02
N ASN A 317 33.23 5.39 6.97
CA ASN A 317 33.01 6.59 6.19
C ASN A 317 31.80 6.43 5.25
N ASN A 318 31.77 5.38 4.44
CA ASN A 318 30.60 5.11 3.59
C ASN A 318 29.39 4.62 4.41
N ALA A 319 29.61 3.94 5.54
CA ALA A 319 28.55 3.62 6.50
C ALA A 319 27.83 4.88 6.99
N LYS A 320 28.57 5.90 7.43
CA LYS A 320 27.99 7.19 7.86
C LYS A 320 27.28 7.90 6.71
N LEU A 321 27.88 7.91 5.51
CA LEU A 321 27.28 8.53 4.32
C LEU A 321 25.89 7.94 4.02
N PHE A 322 25.74 6.62 4.00
CA PHE A 322 24.43 5.99 3.79
C PHE A 322 23.45 6.17 4.96
N SER A 323 23.94 6.37 6.19
CA SER A 323 23.08 6.71 7.33
C SER A 323 22.52 8.15 7.27
N ASP A 324 23.32 9.12 6.80
CA ASP A 324 22.79 10.48 6.56
C ASP A 324 21.96 10.56 5.27
N GLU A 325 22.22 9.72 4.25
CA GLU A 325 21.34 9.60 3.07
C GLU A 325 19.99 8.91 3.41
N ALA A 326 19.95 7.92 4.32
CA ALA A 326 18.68 7.34 4.79
C ALA A 326 17.77 8.42 5.42
N ALA A 327 18.36 9.31 6.22
CA ALA A 327 17.66 10.47 6.77
C ALA A 327 17.24 11.50 5.69
N ASN A 328 17.92 11.55 4.55
CA ASN A 328 17.56 12.39 3.41
C ASN A 328 16.39 11.78 2.60
N ILE A 329 16.32 10.46 2.43
CA ILE A 329 15.18 9.77 1.80
C ILE A 329 13.87 10.09 2.57
N TYR A 330 13.89 9.94 3.90
CA TYR A 330 12.75 10.33 4.75
C TYR A 330 12.39 11.83 4.63
N GLU A 331 13.39 12.71 4.76
CA GLU A 331 13.21 14.17 4.66
C GLU A 331 12.61 14.59 3.30
N ARG A 332 13.06 13.96 2.21
CA ARG A 332 12.53 14.17 0.86
C ARG A 332 11.07 13.73 0.75
N ALA A 333 10.71 12.57 1.30
CA ALA A 333 9.36 12.04 1.26
C ALA A 333 8.35 13.02 1.88
N ILE A 334 8.64 13.48 3.11
CA ILE A 334 7.77 14.41 3.86
C ILE A 334 7.85 15.85 3.35
N SER A 335 8.92 16.24 2.65
CA SER A 335 9.05 17.59 2.06
C SER A 335 8.38 17.73 0.70
N THR A 336 8.28 16.66 -0.09
CA THR A 336 7.87 16.72 -1.50
C THR A 336 6.44 16.24 -1.72
N LEU A 337 6.23 14.93 -1.79
CA LEU A 337 4.98 14.30 -2.25
C LEU A 337 4.04 13.91 -1.09
N LEU A 338 4.58 13.54 0.07
CA LEU A 338 3.84 12.87 1.16
C LEU A 338 3.79 13.69 2.45
N LYS A 339 3.63 15.01 2.31
CA LYS A 339 3.62 16.02 3.40
C LYS A 339 2.67 15.73 4.57
N LYS A 340 1.57 15.00 4.35
CA LYS A 340 0.56 14.67 5.39
C LYS A 340 0.60 13.21 5.85
N ASN A 341 1.55 12.41 5.35
CA ASN A 341 1.60 10.97 5.63
C ASN A 341 2.27 10.69 6.99
N MET A 342 1.46 10.44 8.02
CA MET A 342 1.95 10.21 9.39
C MET A 342 2.95 9.06 9.51
N LEU A 343 2.78 7.98 8.73
CA LEU A 343 3.65 6.80 8.78
C LEU A 343 5.12 7.15 8.49
N LEU A 344 5.39 7.97 7.46
CA LEU A 344 6.74 8.38 7.11
C LEU A 344 7.35 9.34 8.14
N TYR A 345 6.55 10.19 8.79
CA TYR A 345 7.03 11.00 9.92
C TYR A 345 7.40 10.14 11.13
N PHE A 346 6.61 9.10 11.45
CA PHE A 346 6.92 8.19 12.56
C PHE A 346 8.16 7.35 12.26
N ALA A 347 8.26 6.77 11.05
CA ALA A 347 9.45 6.06 10.62
C ALA A 347 10.70 6.97 10.66
N TYR A 348 10.59 8.24 10.27
CA TYR A 348 11.71 9.18 10.35
C TYR A 348 12.10 9.56 11.79
N ALA A 349 11.10 9.73 12.65
CA ALA A 349 11.29 10.03 14.07
C ALA A 349 11.96 8.86 14.81
N ASP A 350 11.44 7.63 14.65
CA ASP A 350 12.04 6.43 15.22
C ASP A 350 13.45 6.16 14.59
N TYR A 351 13.68 6.53 13.32
CA TYR A 351 15.02 6.47 12.68
C TYR A 351 16.02 7.41 13.35
N GLU A 352 15.72 8.70 13.50
CA GLU A 352 16.65 9.66 14.13
C GLU A 352 16.77 9.44 15.66
N GLU A 353 15.78 8.82 16.31
CA GLU A 353 15.91 8.29 17.68
C GLU A 353 16.93 7.15 17.75
N SER A 354 16.92 6.20 16.80
CA SER A 354 17.93 5.13 16.74
C SER A 354 19.36 5.67 16.56
N ARG A 355 19.49 6.87 16.02
CA ARG A 355 20.74 7.63 15.85
C ARG A 355 21.05 8.57 17.03
N MET A 356 20.26 8.51 18.10
CA MET A 356 20.38 9.32 19.32
C MET A 356 20.24 10.84 19.09
N LYS A 357 19.62 11.27 17.99
CA LYS A 357 19.44 12.68 17.59
C LYS A 357 18.12 13.25 18.10
N TYR A 358 17.85 13.13 19.40
CA TYR A 358 16.56 13.42 20.03
C TYR A 358 15.99 14.83 19.74
N GLU A 359 16.83 15.87 19.68
CA GLU A 359 16.41 17.24 19.30
C GLU A 359 15.87 17.31 17.86
N LYS A 360 16.39 16.47 16.95
CA LYS A 360 15.83 16.36 15.59
C LYS A 360 14.50 15.60 15.60
N VAL A 361 14.34 14.61 16.47
CA VAL A 361 13.05 13.92 16.66
C VAL A 361 11.97 14.89 17.14
N HIS A 362 12.30 15.80 18.06
CA HIS A 362 11.46 16.93 18.42
C HIS A 362 11.05 17.77 17.19
N SER A 363 12.00 18.20 16.34
CA SER A 363 11.66 19.03 15.18
C SER A 363 10.78 18.31 14.16
N ILE A 364 10.96 16.99 13.96
CA ILE A 364 10.12 16.16 13.09
C ILE A 364 8.66 16.11 13.60
N TYR A 365 8.43 15.83 14.90
CA TYR A 365 7.08 15.79 15.45
C TYR A 365 6.40 17.17 15.45
N ASN A 366 7.09 18.23 15.87
CA ASN A 366 6.50 19.57 15.89
C ASN A 366 6.22 20.08 14.45
N ARG A 367 7.02 19.68 13.45
CA ARG A 367 6.75 19.96 12.02
C ARG A 367 5.47 19.29 11.50
N LEU A 368 5.15 18.08 11.97
CA LEU A 368 3.87 17.43 11.62
C LEU A 368 2.69 18.14 12.30
N LEU A 369 2.81 18.45 13.60
CA LEU A 369 1.78 19.15 14.37
C LEU A 369 1.46 20.56 13.85
N ALA A 370 2.42 21.21 13.18
CA ALA A 370 2.26 22.50 12.52
C ALA A 370 1.45 22.47 11.20
N ILE A 371 1.09 21.29 10.69
CA ILE A 371 0.13 21.16 9.59
C ILE A 371 -1.27 21.31 10.19
N GLU A 372 -2.10 22.20 9.64
CA GLU A 372 -3.41 22.52 10.21
C GLU A 372 -4.42 21.36 10.09
N ASP A 373 -4.51 20.74 8.91
CA ASP A 373 -5.57 19.80 8.52
C ASP A 373 -5.21 18.31 8.69
N ILE A 374 -4.63 17.98 9.84
CA ILE A 374 -4.41 16.59 10.30
C ILE A 374 -5.17 16.32 11.60
N ASP A 375 -5.37 15.04 11.93
CA ASP A 375 -5.68 14.62 13.30
C ASP A 375 -4.37 14.48 14.10
N PRO A 376 -4.02 15.40 15.02
CA PRO A 376 -2.78 15.30 15.77
C PRO A 376 -2.84 14.25 16.88
N THR A 377 -3.99 13.59 17.14
CA THR A 377 -4.14 12.66 18.26
C THR A 377 -3.14 11.51 18.20
N LEU A 378 -3.00 10.88 17.04
CA LEU A 378 -2.03 9.80 16.84
C LEU A 378 -0.58 10.31 16.91
N VAL A 379 -0.35 11.53 16.43
CA VAL A 379 0.95 12.21 16.48
C VAL A 379 1.37 12.49 17.93
N TYR A 380 0.48 13.03 18.75
CA TYR A 380 0.72 13.23 20.18
C TYR A 380 0.89 11.90 20.93
N ILE A 381 0.17 10.84 20.56
CA ILE A 381 0.37 9.49 21.12
C ILE A 381 1.79 8.97 20.87
N GLN A 382 2.29 9.04 19.64
CA GLN A 382 3.64 8.57 19.32
C GLN A 382 4.72 9.52 19.86
N TYR A 383 4.52 10.84 19.78
CA TYR A 383 5.46 11.84 20.35
C TYR A 383 5.58 11.73 21.88
N MET A 384 4.46 11.50 22.59
CA MET A 384 4.47 11.25 24.04
C MET A 384 5.17 9.93 24.38
N LYS A 385 4.95 8.88 23.56
CA LYS A 385 5.64 7.58 23.70
C LYS A 385 7.16 7.74 23.55
N PHE A 386 7.61 8.46 22.52
CA PHE A 386 9.01 8.87 22.33
C PHE A 386 9.55 9.62 23.56
N ALA A 387 8.90 10.71 23.97
CA ALA A 387 9.39 11.58 25.04
C ALA A 387 9.53 10.83 26.37
N ARG A 388 8.59 9.93 26.71
CA ARG A 388 8.71 9.07 27.90
C ARG A 388 9.80 7.99 27.76
N ARG A 389 10.10 7.53 26.53
CA ARG A 389 11.09 6.49 26.22
C ARG A 389 12.53 7.01 26.26
N ALA A 390 12.79 8.15 25.64
CA ALA A 390 14.13 8.74 25.52
C ALA A 390 14.48 9.74 26.65
N GLU A 391 13.51 10.53 27.12
CA GLU A 391 13.75 11.69 28.02
C GLU A 391 13.03 11.57 29.38
N GLY A 392 12.28 10.49 29.58
CA GLY A 392 11.62 10.16 30.84
C GLY A 392 10.28 10.87 31.11
N ILE A 393 9.74 10.63 32.30
CA ILE A 393 8.34 10.94 32.66
C ILE A 393 8.02 12.44 32.55
N LYS A 394 8.95 13.32 32.93
CA LYS A 394 8.74 14.78 32.89
C LYS A 394 8.50 15.28 31.46
N SER A 395 9.28 14.82 30.48
CA SER A 395 9.10 15.20 29.08
C SER A 395 7.79 14.64 28.52
N GLY A 396 7.48 13.37 28.78
CA GLY A 396 6.19 12.76 28.43
C GLY A 396 4.98 13.58 28.93
N ARG A 397 5.02 14.05 30.19
CA ARG A 397 3.98 14.93 30.77
C ARG A 397 3.94 16.32 30.12
N MET A 398 5.06 16.86 29.62
CA MET A 398 5.08 18.11 28.83
C MET A 398 4.43 17.92 27.45
N ILE A 399 4.62 16.77 26.79
CA ILE A 399 3.93 16.47 25.53
C ILE A 399 2.43 16.26 25.77
N PHE A 400 2.04 15.57 26.85
CA PHE A 400 0.63 15.46 27.24
C PHE A 400 0.00 16.83 27.55
N LYS A 401 0.74 17.76 28.16
CA LYS A 401 0.26 19.15 28.35
C LYS A 401 -0.11 19.77 27.00
N LYS A 402 0.83 19.80 26.03
CA LYS A 402 0.59 20.32 24.67
C LYS A 402 -0.63 19.67 24.00
N ALA A 403 -0.75 18.34 24.12
CA ALA A 403 -1.84 17.57 23.49
C ALA A 403 -3.24 17.97 23.97
N ARG A 404 -3.38 18.43 25.23
CA ARG A 404 -4.66 18.93 25.78
C ARG A 404 -4.98 20.37 25.39
N GLU A 405 -3.96 21.13 25.00
CA GLU A 405 -4.04 22.54 24.60
C GLU A 405 -4.37 22.70 23.11
N ASP A 406 -4.05 21.69 22.27
CA ASP A 406 -4.54 21.59 20.89
C ASP A 406 -6.03 21.19 20.84
N THR A 407 -6.84 22.00 20.16
CA THR A 407 -8.29 21.82 20.02
C THR A 407 -8.68 20.64 19.13
N ARG A 408 -7.80 20.20 18.23
CA ARG A 408 -8.04 19.11 17.27
C ARG A 408 -7.90 17.72 17.90
N THR A 409 -7.33 17.64 19.10
CA THR A 409 -7.01 16.37 19.76
C THR A 409 -8.26 15.64 20.26
N ARG A 410 -8.34 14.34 19.94
CA ARG A 410 -9.40 13.41 20.32
C ARG A 410 -9.05 12.61 21.59
N HIS A 411 -10.05 11.91 22.12
CA HIS A 411 -10.01 11.21 23.41
C HIS A 411 -8.84 10.21 23.59
N HIS A 412 -8.36 9.56 22.51
CA HIS A 412 -7.35 8.49 22.57
C HIS A 412 -6.04 8.87 23.30
N VAL A 413 -5.65 10.15 23.27
CA VAL A 413 -4.41 10.60 23.95
C VAL A 413 -4.54 10.50 25.48
N TYR A 414 -5.73 10.70 26.04
CA TYR A 414 -5.99 10.61 27.48
C TYR A 414 -5.90 9.16 27.96
N VAL A 415 -6.50 8.23 27.20
CA VAL A 415 -6.37 6.78 27.42
C VAL A 415 -4.89 6.39 27.43
N THR A 416 -4.15 6.81 26.41
CA THR A 416 -2.73 6.46 26.26
C THR A 416 -1.88 7.07 27.38
N ALA A 417 -2.13 8.32 27.78
CA ALA A 417 -1.40 8.96 28.88
C ALA A 417 -1.64 8.25 30.22
N ALA A 418 -2.88 7.89 30.54
CA ALA A 418 -3.22 7.16 31.76
C ALA A 418 -2.58 5.77 31.79
N LEU A 419 -2.65 5.02 30.68
CA LEU A 419 -2.03 3.70 30.58
C LEU A 419 -0.49 3.77 30.60
N MET A 420 0.12 4.83 30.05
CA MET A 420 1.57 5.03 30.15
C MET A 420 2.03 5.30 31.59
N GLU A 421 1.27 6.06 32.37
CA GLU A 421 1.55 6.23 33.80
C GLU A 421 1.35 4.91 34.56
N TYR A 422 0.23 4.21 34.36
CA TYR A 422 -0.04 2.94 35.03
C TYR A 422 1.00 1.85 34.70
N TYR A 423 1.29 1.60 33.42
CA TYR A 423 2.20 0.52 33.05
C TYR A 423 3.67 0.86 33.31
N CYS A 424 4.10 2.13 33.16
CA CYS A 424 5.52 2.49 33.24
C CYS A 424 5.93 3.16 34.57
N SER A 425 5.10 4.02 35.17
CA SER A 425 5.40 4.64 36.48
C SER A 425 4.79 3.87 37.67
N LYS A 426 3.86 2.95 37.40
CA LYS A 426 3.04 2.20 38.38
C LYS A 426 2.10 3.06 39.23
N ASP A 427 1.95 4.33 38.91
CA ASP A 427 1.08 5.26 39.63
C ASP A 427 -0.41 5.11 39.22
N LYS A 428 -1.14 4.25 39.96
CA LYS A 428 -2.60 4.13 39.87
C LYS A 428 -3.31 5.49 40.07
N SER A 429 -2.80 6.35 40.96
CA SER A 429 -3.47 7.60 41.34
C SER A 429 -3.41 8.65 40.24
N VAL A 430 -2.28 8.77 39.53
CA VAL A 430 -2.15 9.66 38.37
C VAL A 430 -2.91 9.08 37.17
N ALA A 431 -2.85 7.78 36.92
CA ALA A 431 -3.63 7.15 35.85
C ALA A 431 -5.14 7.38 36.03
N PHE A 432 -5.69 7.12 37.22
CA PHE A 432 -7.09 7.41 37.55
C PHE A 432 -7.45 8.90 37.38
N LYS A 433 -6.59 9.82 37.83
CA LYS A 433 -6.80 11.28 37.65
C LYS A 433 -6.79 11.70 36.18
N ILE A 434 -6.02 11.05 35.31
CA ILE A 434 -6.01 11.32 33.87
C ILE A 434 -7.30 10.80 33.20
N PHE A 435 -7.79 9.62 33.62
CA PHE A 435 -9.08 9.11 33.14
C PHE A 435 -10.26 9.98 33.60
N GLU A 436 -10.34 10.36 34.88
CA GLU A 436 -11.38 11.29 35.37
C GLU A 436 -11.31 12.67 34.70
N LEU A 437 -10.11 13.15 34.32
CA LEU A 437 -9.95 14.39 33.56
C LEU A 437 -10.44 14.25 32.11
N GLY A 438 -10.24 13.10 31.48
CA GLY A 438 -10.72 12.84 30.12
C GLY A 438 -12.22 12.58 30.06
N LEU A 439 -12.79 11.89 31.05
CA LEU A 439 -14.23 11.61 31.14
C LEU A 439 -15.07 12.90 31.22
N LYS A 440 -14.53 13.96 31.85
CA LYS A 440 -15.14 15.30 31.89
C LYS A 440 -15.17 16.03 30.52
N LYS A 441 -14.42 15.55 29.52
CA LYS A 441 -14.34 16.17 28.17
C LYS A 441 -14.86 15.25 27.05
N TYR A 442 -14.83 13.93 27.25
CA TYR A 442 -15.18 12.92 26.24
C TYR A 442 -16.04 11.77 26.81
N GLY A 443 -16.83 12.02 27.87
CA GLY A 443 -17.71 11.01 28.49
C GLY A 443 -18.93 10.65 27.67
N ASP A 444 -19.19 11.40 26.61
CA ASP A 444 -20.13 11.13 25.51
C ASP A 444 -19.60 10.09 24.51
N ILE A 445 -18.29 9.86 24.46
CA ILE A 445 -17.65 9.00 23.46
C ILE A 445 -17.57 7.53 23.94
N PRO A 446 -18.23 6.57 23.25
CA PRO A 446 -18.29 5.19 23.73
C PRO A 446 -16.93 4.50 23.85
N GLU A 447 -16.05 4.70 22.87
CA GLU A 447 -14.72 4.08 22.80
C GLU A 447 -13.82 4.54 23.96
N TYR A 448 -13.97 5.80 24.40
CA TYR A 448 -13.23 6.35 25.53
C TYR A 448 -13.62 5.66 26.84
N VAL A 449 -14.93 5.52 27.07
CA VAL A 449 -15.48 4.95 28.30
C VAL A 449 -15.22 3.45 28.37
N LEU A 450 -15.33 2.72 27.25
CA LEU A 450 -14.95 1.31 27.16
C LEU A 450 -13.48 1.10 27.55
N ALA A 451 -12.56 1.95 27.07
CA ALA A 451 -11.14 1.86 27.42
C ALA A 451 -10.85 2.19 28.91
N TYR A 452 -11.65 3.07 29.54
CA TYR A 452 -11.53 3.36 30.97
C TYR A 452 -12.11 2.22 31.84
N ILE A 453 -13.25 1.64 31.45
CA ILE A 453 -13.84 0.49 32.13
C ILE A 453 -12.95 -0.75 32.03
N ASP A 454 -12.31 -0.98 30.87
CA ASP A 454 -11.38 -2.10 30.73
C ASP A 454 -10.10 -1.91 31.57
N TYR A 455 -9.60 -0.67 31.69
CA TYR A 455 -8.53 -0.34 32.64
C TYR A 455 -8.91 -0.67 34.09
N LEU A 456 -10.11 -0.26 34.54
CA LEU A 456 -10.59 -0.56 35.90
C LEU A 456 -10.87 -2.06 36.11
N SER A 457 -11.38 -2.75 35.10
CA SER A 457 -11.54 -4.21 35.12
C SER A 457 -10.19 -4.91 35.39
N HIS A 458 -9.12 -4.47 34.72
CA HIS A 458 -7.76 -4.98 34.91
C HIS A 458 -7.10 -4.58 36.25
N LEU A 459 -7.73 -3.73 37.07
CA LEU A 459 -7.32 -3.46 38.45
C LEU A 459 -7.94 -4.43 39.46
N ASN A 460 -8.92 -5.25 39.06
CA ASN A 460 -9.70 -6.16 39.91
C ASN A 460 -10.38 -5.43 41.10
N GLU A 461 -10.85 -4.21 40.86
CA GLU A 461 -11.60 -3.40 41.83
C GLU A 461 -13.07 -3.34 41.41
N ASP A 462 -13.83 -4.39 41.71
CA ASP A 462 -15.21 -4.59 41.24
C ASP A 462 -16.13 -3.43 41.65
N ASN A 463 -15.97 -2.90 42.87
CA ASN A 463 -16.76 -1.78 43.36
C ASN A 463 -16.50 -0.49 42.57
N ASN A 464 -15.23 -0.15 42.29
CA ASN A 464 -14.87 1.04 41.51
C ASN A 464 -15.28 0.89 40.04
N THR A 465 -15.19 -0.32 39.50
CA THR A 465 -15.66 -0.67 38.15
C THR A 465 -17.18 -0.50 38.06
N ARG A 466 -17.94 -1.04 39.03
CA ARG A 466 -19.39 -0.91 39.13
C ARG A 466 -19.85 0.54 39.28
N VAL A 467 -19.20 1.32 40.15
CA VAL A 467 -19.51 2.75 40.34
C VAL A 467 -19.29 3.54 39.05
N LEU A 468 -18.27 3.21 38.24
CA LEU A 468 -18.11 3.83 36.92
C LEU A 468 -19.22 3.41 35.96
N PHE A 469 -19.58 2.13 35.87
CA PHE A 469 -20.69 1.63 35.05
C PHE A 469 -22.01 2.36 35.37
N GLU A 470 -22.40 2.40 36.65
CA GLU A 470 -23.63 3.06 37.10
C GLU A 470 -23.60 4.56 36.81
N ARG A 471 -22.45 5.23 37.03
CA ARG A 471 -22.26 6.66 36.72
C ARG A 471 -22.37 6.96 35.22
N VAL A 472 -21.79 6.13 34.35
CA VAL A 472 -21.85 6.26 32.89
C VAL A 472 -23.29 6.11 32.40
N LEU A 473 -23.95 5.01 32.78
CA LEU A 473 -25.30 4.68 32.31
C LEU A 473 -26.35 5.68 32.80
N THR A 474 -26.18 6.22 34.02
CA THR A 474 -27.08 7.26 34.57
C THR A 474 -26.84 8.64 33.95
N SER A 475 -25.69 8.90 33.33
CA SER A 475 -25.34 10.22 32.74
C SER A 475 -25.95 10.49 31.36
N GLY A 476 -26.93 9.70 30.91
CA GLY A 476 -27.87 10.07 29.85
C GLY A 476 -27.42 9.89 28.39
N SER A 477 -26.20 9.39 28.13
CA SER A 477 -25.71 9.15 26.76
C SER A 477 -26.30 7.86 26.15
N PHE A 478 -27.49 7.97 25.56
CA PHE A 478 -28.35 6.86 25.10
C PHE A 478 -27.67 5.77 24.25
N GLY A 479 -26.64 6.12 23.45
CA GLY A 479 -25.91 5.15 22.61
C GLY A 479 -25.18 4.04 23.38
N PHE A 480 -24.93 4.23 24.68
CA PHE A 480 -24.26 3.24 25.52
C PHE A 480 -25.04 1.94 25.71
N PHE A 481 -26.38 1.99 25.71
CA PHE A 481 -27.19 0.85 26.16
C PHE A 481 -27.02 -0.39 25.26
N CYS A 482 -27.04 -0.19 23.94
CA CYS A 482 -26.87 -1.28 22.98
C CYS A 482 -25.44 -1.85 22.97
N ILE A 483 -24.42 -0.99 23.00
CA ILE A 483 -23.01 -1.44 22.97
C ILE A 483 -22.65 -2.18 24.27
N PHE A 484 -23.17 -1.75 25.43
CA PHE A 484 -22.99 -2.48 26.68
C PHE A 484 -23.85 -3.73 26.82
N GLN A 485 -25.00 -3.87 26.14
CA GLN A 485 -25.80 -5.10 26.26
C GLN A 485 -25.04 -6.35 25.82
N ASP A 486 -24.27 -6.28 24.73
CA ASP A 486 -23.48 -7.41 24.24
C ASP A 486 -22.19 -7.63 25.06
N VAL A 487 -21.45 -6.57 25.37
CA VAL A 487 -20.16 -6.67 26.07
C VAL A 487 -20.33 -6.97 27.57
N SER A 488 -21.37 -6.44 28.22
CA SER A 488 -21.52 -6.57 29.68
C SER A 488 -22.11 -7.93 30.09
N ARG A 489 -22.96 -8.57 29.28
CA ARG A 489 -23.58 -9.87 29.62
C ARG A 489 -22.56 -10.96 29.97
N ALA A 490 -21.42 -10.99 29.27
CA ALA A 490 -20.35 -11.95 29.51
C ALA A 490 -19.49 -11.64 30.76
N LYS A 491 -19.36 -10.36 31.17
CA LYS A 491 -18.59 -9.96 32.37
C LYS A 491 -19.45 -9.90 33.64
N LEU A 492 -20.72 -9.48 33.55
CA LEU A 492 -21.65 -9.39 34.70
C LEU A 492 -22.06 -10.77 35.26
N ALA A 493 -22.17 -11.78 34.39
CA ALA A 493 -22.53 -13.15 34.79
C ALA A 493 -21.50 -13.83 35.73
N ALA A 494 -20.31 -13.24 35.92
CA ALA A 494 -19.29 -13.73 36.84
C ALA A 494 -19.30 -13.03 38.22
N ILE A 495 -20.09 -11.96 38.40
CA ILE A 495 -19.98 -11.02 39.55
C ILE A 495 -21.30 -10.90 40.34
N ILE A 496 -22.42 -11.39 39.80
CA ILE A 496 -23.73 -11.39 40.48
C ILE A 496 -24.04 -12.81 40.98
N PRO A 497 -24.23 -13.04 42.30
CA PRO A 497 -24.83 -14.28 42.79
C PRO A 497 -26.33 -14.31 42.49
N ASP A 498 -26.85 -15.45 42.02
CA ASP A 498 -28.22 -15.57 41.52
C ASP A 498 -29.29 -15.20 42.58
N PRO A 499 -30.33 -14.42 42.21
CA PRO A 499 -31.45 -14.15 43.10
C PRO A 499 -32.32 -15.41 43.29
N VAL A 500 -32.45 -15.86 44.54
CA VAL A 500 -33.23 -17.05 44.90
C VAL A 500 -34.71 -16.86 44.57
N VAL A 501 -35.21 -17.59 43.57
CA VAL A 501 -36.64 -17.71 43.29
C VAL A 501 -37.27 -18.64 44.32
N ALA A 502 -38.15 -18.10 45.17
CA ALA A 502 -38.84 -18.88 46.20
C ALA A 502 -39.99 -19.71 45.61
N PRO A 503 -40.00 -21.05 45.75
CA PRO A 503 -41.14 -21.87 45.38
C PRO A 503 -42.19 -21.87 46.50
N SER A 504 -43.45 -21.61 46.15
CA SER A 504 -44.60 -21.79 47.05
C SER A 504 -45.37 -23.04 46.66
N ILE A 505 -45.46 -24.03 47.57
CA ILE A 505 -46.45 -25.13 47.60
C ILE A 505 -46.34 -25.86 48.96
N VAL A 506 -47.49 -26.26 49.52
CA VAL A 506 -47.69 -26.95 50.82
C VAL A 506 -49.00 -27.77 50.68
N PRO A 507 -49.22 -28.96 51.30
CA PRO A 507 -48.36 -29.78 52.19
C PRO A 507 -48.14 -31.26 51.79
N VAL A 508 -47.01 -31.81 52.25
CA VAL A 508 -46.80 -33.08 52.98
C VAL A 508 -47.79 -34.26 52.87
N LEU A 509 -47.25 -35.44 52.53
CA LEU A 509 -47.54 -36.74 53.20
C LEU A 509 -46.22 -37.54 53.37
N LYS A 510 -46.26 -38.65 54.13
CA LYS A 510 -45.09 -39.46 54.58
C LYS A 510 -45.10 -40.87 53.92
N ASP A 511 -44.21 -41.86 54.15
CA ASP A 511 -43.07 -42.20 55.05
C ASP A 511 -42.24 -43.31 54.29
N GLU A 512 -41.17 -44.01 54.73
CA GLU A 512 -40.36 -44.14 55.96
C GLU A 512 -38.94 -44.73 55.64
N VAL A 513 -37.98 -44.60 56.57
CA VAL A 513 -36.85 -45.50 56.98
C VAL A 513 -35.91 -46.25 55.99
N ASP A 514 -34.64 -46.36 56.42
CA ASP A 514 -33.44 -47.03 55.87
C ASP A 514 -33.53 -48.33 55.03
N ARG A 515 -32.73 -48.39 53.95
CA ARG A 515 -31.51 -49.22 53.83
C ARG A 515 -30.75 -49.02 52.50
N LYS A 516 -29.42 -49.11 52.51
CA LYS A 516 -28.56 -49.10 51.29
C LYS A 516 -28.24 -50.54 50.81
N PRO A 517 -28.25 -50.78 49.49
CA PRO A 517 -27.41 -51.78 48.83
C PRO A 517 -26.05 -51.21 48.41
N GLU A 518 -25.07 -52.08 48.19
CA GLU A 518 -23.71 -51.75 47.74
C GLU A 518 -23.58 -52.01 46.22
N TYR A 519 -22.90 -51.10 45.49
CA TYR A 519 -22.75 -51.20 44.03
C TYR A 519 -21.36 -51.70 43.60
N PRO A 520 -21.25 -52.51 42.51
CA PRO A 520 -19.98 -53.03 42.02
C PRO A 520 -18.98 -51.93 41.60
N LYS A 521 -17.68 -52.20 41.80
CA LYS A 521 -16.58 -51.35 41.31
C LYS A 521 -15.99 -51.95 40.01
N PRO A 522 -15.68 -51.16 38.97
CA PRO A 522 -15.09 -51.68 37.73
C PRO A 522 -13.67 -52.22 37.90
N ASP A 523 -13.28 -53.18 37.06
CA ASP A 523 -11.90 -53.63 36.91
C ASP A 523 -11.08 -52.61 36.12
N THR A 524 -9.96 -52.17 36.70
CA THR A 524 -9.06 -51.17 36.10
C THR A 524 -8.08 -51.75 35.09
N GLN A 525 -7.95 -53.08 34.97
CA GLN A 525 -7.03 -53.73 34.02
C GLN A 525 -7.43 -53.53 32.54
N GLN A 526 -8.68 -53.14 32.27
CA GLN A 526 -9.19 -52.91 30.91
C GLN A 526 -9.14 -51.44 30.45
N MET A 527 -8.47 -50.56 31.20
CA MET A 527 -8.29 -49.14 30.83
C MET A 527 -7.16 -48.96 29.81
N ILE A 528 -7.47 -48.34 28.66
CA ILE A 528 -6.49 -48.06 27.61
C ILE A 528 -5.64 -46.82 27.99
N PRO A 529 -4.29 -46.84 27.84
CA PRO A 529 -3.44 -45.73 28.24
C PRO A 529 -3.67 -44.39 27.51
N PHE A 530 -3.50 -43.30 28.25
CA PHE A 530 -3.59 -41.91 27.78
C PHE A 530 -2.43 -41.52 26.84
N GLN A 531 -2.74 -40.77 25.77
CA GLN A 531 -1.72 -40.06 24.97
C GLN A 531 -2.26 -38.68 24.51
N PRO A 532 -1.61 -37.56 24.88
CA PRO A 532 -2.15 -36.21 24.65
C PRO A 532 -1.87 -35.68 23.24
N ARG A 533 -2.84 -34.94 22.67
CA ARG A 533 -2.66 -34.01 21.55
C ARG A 533 -3.43 -32.70 21.82
N HIS A 534 -2.92 -31.58 21.32
CA HIS A 534 -2.96 -30.32 22.07
C HIS A 534 -4.06 -29.30 21.68
N LEU A 535 -4.89 -29.60 20.67
CA LEU A 535 -5.97 -28.73 20.15
C LEU A 535 -7.06 -29.58 19.46
N ALA A 536 -8.32 -29.11 19.45
CA ALA A 536 -9.47 -29.80 18.86
C ALA A 536 -10.07 -29.05 17.65
N PRO A 537 -10.45 -29.71 16.54
CA PRO A 537 -11.06 -29.05 15.38
C PRO A 537 -12.56 -28.71 15.57
N PRO A 538 -13.10 -27.67 14.89
CA PRO A 538 -14.54 -27.44 14.80
C PRO A 538 -15.28 -28.60 14.13
N GLY A 539 -16.50 -28.88 14.58
CA GLY A 539 -17.35 -29.97 14.04
C GLY A 539 -17.22 -31.32 14.77
N LEU A 540 -16.44 -31.39 15.85
CA LEU A 540 -16.39 -32.51 16.79
C LEU A 540 -16.57 -31.99 18.22
N HIS A 541 -17.08 -32.82 19.13
CA HIS A 541 -17.27 -32.45 20.54
C HIS A 541 -16.17 -33.07 21.43
N PRO A 542 -15.22 -32.27 21.96
CA PRO A 542 -14.16 -32.77 22.82
C PRO A 542 -14.54 -32.77 24.31
N VAL A 543 -14.01 -33.74 25.05
CA VAL A 543 -14.02 -33.82 26.52
C VAL A 543 -12.63 -34.22 27.04
N PRO A 544 -12.27 -33.92 28.31
CA PRO A 544 -11.07 -34.44 28.96
C PRO A 544 -11.10 -35.97 29.12
N GLY A 545 -10.78 -36.69 28.04
CA GLY A 545 -10.87 -38.14 27.94
C GLY A 545 -11.25 -38.68 26.56
N GLY A 546 -11.72 -37.85 25.61
CA GLY A 546 -12.10 -38.33 24.28
C GLY A 546 -12.84 -37.32 23.41
N VAL A 547 -13.36 -37.81 22.27
CA VAL A 547 -14.10 -37.03 21.26
C VAL A 547 -15.16 -37.93 20.64
N PHE A 548 -16.40 -37.45 20.46
CA PHE A 548 -17.48 -38.22 19.83
C PHE A 548 -17.76 -37.73 18.38
N PRO A 549 -17.94 -38.64 17.39
CA PRO A 549 -18.07 -38.26 15.98
C PRO A 549 -19.52 -37.95 15.53
N VAL A 550 -19.62 -37.16 14.47
CA VAL A 550 -20.87 -36.81 13.76
C VAL A 550 -21.16 -37.85 12.64
N PRO A 551 -22.43 -38.20 12.34
CA PRO A 551 -22.75 -39.18 11.29
C PRO A 551 -22.16 -38.83 9.90
N PRO A 552 -21.61 -39.80 9.14
CA PRO A 552 -20.83 -39.52 7.94
C PRO A 552 -21.53 -38.68 6.86
N ALA A 553 -22.82 -38.93 6.59
CA ALA A 553 -23.60 -38.16 5.62
C ALA A 553 -23.77 -36.69 6.05
N ALA A 554 -23.95 -36.44 7.35
CA ALA A 554 -24.01 -35.09 7.89
C ALA A 554 -22.65 -34.38 7.82
N VAL A 555 -21.53 -35.09 8.03
CA VAL A 555 -20.18 -34.53 7.87
C VAL A 555 -19.90 -34.08 6.43
N VAL A 556 -20.42 -34.79 5.42
CA VAL A 556 -20.31 -34.37 4.01
C VAL A 556 -21.11 -33.09 3.78
N LEU A 557 -22.36 -33.02 4.25
CA LEU A 557 -23.21 -31.83 4.10
C LEU A 557 -22.65 -30.61 4.86
N MET A 558 -22.15 -30.80 6.08
CA MET A 558 -21.52 -29.76 6.89
C MET A 558 -20.22 -29.19 6.30
N LYS A 559 -19.55 -29.92 5.40
CA LYS A 559 -18.40 -29.40 4.63
C LYS A 559 -18.81 -28.53 3.43
N LEU A 560 -20.08 -28.60 3.01
CA LEU A 560 -20.65 -27.84 1.89
C LEU A 560 -21.46 -26.62 2.35
N LEU A 561 -21.90 -26.59 3.61
CA LEU A 561 -22.74 -25.54 4.17
C LEU A 561 -21.95 -24.35 4.75
N PRO A 562 -22.50 -23.12 4.69
CA PRO A 562 -21.98 -21.98 5.44
C PRO A 562 -22.02 -22.19 6.97
N PRO A 563 -21.18 -21.47 7.75
CA PRO A 563 -21.23 -21.50 9.21
C PRO A 563 -22.62 -21.14 9.79
N PRO A 564 -23.09 -21.78 10.88
CA PRO A 564 -24.42 -21.53 11.45
C PRO A 564 -24.69 -20.08 11.86
N ILE A 565 -23.63 -19.35 12.23
CA ILE A 565 -23.64 -17.92 12.58
C ILE A 565 -24.09 -16.99 11.42
N CYS A 566 -24.23 -17.51 10.20
CA CYS A 566 -24.72 -16.74 9.04
C CYS A 566 -26.25 -16.63 8.95
N PHE A 567 -27.02 -17.21 9.87
CA PHE A 567 -28.49 -17.25 9.79
C PHE A 567 -29.16 -16.32 10.83
N GLN A 568 -29.89 -15.30 10.35
CA GLN A 568 -30.81 -14.49 11.15
C GLN A 568 -32.10 -14.16 10.38
N GLY A 569 -33.12 -15.01 10.54
CA GLY A 569 -34.51 -14.69 10.19
C GLY A 569 -34.96 -14.90 8.73
N PRO A 570 -36.28 -15.14 8.49
CA PRO A 570 -37.21 -15.69 9.47
C PRO A 570 -36.76 -17.11 9.82
N PHE A 571 -36.61 -17.40 11.11
CA PHE A 571 -36.32 -18.78 11.52
C PHE A 571 -37.59 -19.60 11.32
N VAL A 572 -37.46 -20.75 10.65
CA VAL A 572 -38.57 -21.70 10.51
C VAL A 572 -38.96 -22.14 11.92
N GLN A 573 -40.26 -22.18 12.23
CA GLN A 573 -40.73 -22.69 13.52
C GLN A 573 -40.29 -24.15 13.63
N VAL A 574 -39.30 -24.42 14.50
CA VAL A 574 -38.59 -25.71 14.49
C VAL A 574 -39.54 -26.85 14.85
N ASP A 575 -40.42 -26.64 15.82
CA ASP A 575 -41.39 -27.65 16.24
C ASP A 575 -42.45 -27.92 15.16
N GLU A 576 -42.94 -26.88 14.48
CA GLU A 576 -43.90 -27.00 13.37
C GLU A 576 -43.27 -27.70 12.14
N LEU A 577 -42.01 -27.39 11.84
CA LEU A 577 -41.21 -28.09 10.82
C LEU A 577 -40.93 -29.55 11.20
N MET A 578 -40.61 -29.81 12.47
CA MET A 578 -40.40 -31.17 12.98
C MET A 578 -41.72 -31.96 13.02
N GLU A 579 -42.87 -31.30 13.18
CA GLU A 579 -44.18 -31.92 13.04
C GLU A 579 -44.55 -32.19 11.58
N ILE A 580 -44.18 -31.33 10.64
CA ILE A 580 -44.20 -31.65 9.21
C ILE A 580 -43.31 -32.86 8.92
N PHE A 581 -42.08 -32.93 9.45
CA PHE A 581 -41.21 -34.10 9.29
C PHE A 581 -41.77 -35.38 9.94
N ARG A 582 -42.49 -35.29 11.06
CA ARG A 582 -43.21 -36.44 11.65
C ARG A 582 -44.39 -36.93 10.79
N ARG A 583 -45.00 -36.04 10.01
CA ARG A 583 -46.15 -36.34 9.13
C ARG A 583 -45.73 -36.70 7.70
N CYS A 584 -44.51 -36.35 7.28
CA CYS A 584 -44.00 -36.57 5.93
C CYS A 584 -43.56 -38.03 5.73
N LYS A 585 -44.06 -38.68 4.67
CA LYS A 585 -43.59 -39.99 4.23
C LYS A 585 -42.44 -39.82 3.23
N ILE A 586 -41.29 -40.38 3.56
CA ILE A 586 -40.14 -40.46 2.65
C ILE A 586 -40.44 -41.52 1.57
N PRO A 587 -40.15 -41.28 0.27
CA PRO A 587 -40.26 -42.28 -0.78
C PRO A 587 -39.46 -43.55 -0.44
N ASN A 588 -40.01 -44.73 -0.77
CA ASN A 588 -39.37 -46.00 -0.39
C ASN A 588 -38.31 -46.48 -1.38
N THR A 589 -38.22 -45.85 -2.56
CA THR A 589 -37.30 -46.24 -3.64
C THR A 589 -36.59 -45.03 -4.25
N VAL A 590 -35.41 -45.25 -4.81
CA VAL A 590 -34.61 -44.18 -5.44
C VAL A 590 -35.25 -43.78 -6.78
N GLU A 591 -35.89 -44.72 -7.46
CA GLU A 591 -36.61 -44.54 -8.73
C GLU A 591 -37.82 -43.62 -8.57
N GLU A 592 -38.57 -43.75 -7.47
CA GLU A 592 -39.67 -42.86 -7.10
C GLU A 592 -39.16 -41.45 -6.79
N ALA A 593 -38.09 -41.33 -6.00
CA ALA A 593 -37.45 -40.04 -5.72
C ALA A 593 -36.89 -39.36 -7.00
N VAL A 594 -36.24 -40.11 -7.90
CA VAL A 594 -35.72 -39.57 -9.17
C VAL A 594 -36.86 -39.19 -10.12
N ARG A 595 -37.95 -39.97 -10.20
CA ARG A 595 -39.16 -39.57 -10.94
C ARG A 595 -39.76 -38.27 -10.41
N ILE A 596 -39.73 -38.02 -9.10
CA ILE A 596 -40.18 -36.74 -8.52
C ILE A 596 -39.21 -35.58 -8.83
N ILE A 597 -37.91 -35.87 -8.98
CA ILE A 597 -36.85 -34.85 -9.14
C ILE A 597 -36.58 -34.45 -10.61
N THR A 598 -36.67 -35.38 -11.56
CA THR A 598 -36.45 -35.10 -13.00
C THR A 598 -37.65 -35.42 -13.88
N GLY A 599 -38.56 -36.26 -13.40
CA GLY A 599 -39.67 -36.81 -14.18
C GLY A 599 -39.26 -37.63 -15.39
N GLY A 600 -40.28 -38.19 -16.04
CA GLY A 600 -40.15 -38.99 -17.25
C GLY A 600 -41.33 -39.94 -17.35
N ALA A 601 -42.08 -39.84 -18.45
CA ALA A 601 -43.22 -40.68 -18.76
C ALA A 601 -43.41 -40.71 -20.30
N PRO A 602 -43.95 -41.79 -20.89
CA PRO A 602 -43.30 -43.11 -20.84
C PRO A 602 -43.38 -43.87 -22.18
N GLU A 603 -42.71 -45.03 -22.21
CA GLU A 603 -43.11 -46.28 -22.89
C GLU A 603 -43.80 -46.20 -24.27
N LEU A 604 -43.08 -46.67 -25.30
CA LEU A 604 -43.52 -47.83 -26.08
C LEU A 604 -42.28 -48.58 -26.60
N ALA A 605 -42.47 -49.82 -27.07
CA ALA A 605 -41.39 -50.79 -27.31
C ALA A 605 -41.14 -51.08 -28.82
N VAL A 606 -40.29 -52.09 -29.07
CA VAL A 606 -40.01 -52.79 -30.35
C VAL A 606 -38.74 -52.35 -31.11
N GLU A 607 -37.79 -53.30 -31.14
CA GLU A 607 -36.76 -53.63 -32.15
C GLU A 607 -35.91 -52.56 -32.89
N GLY A 608 -34.65 -52.91 -33.19
CA GLY A 608 -33.94 -52.35 -34.36
C GLY A 608 -32.45 -52.09 -34.19
N ASN A 609 -31.62 -52.87 -34.89
CA ASN A 609 -30.18 -52.68 -35.05
C ASN A 609 -29.76 -51.26 -35.51
N GLY A 610 -28.59 -50.79 -35.04
CA GLY A 610 -27.71 -49.90 -35.82
C GLY A 610 -27.13 -48.69 -35.07
N PRO A 611 -25.83 -48.38 -35.25
CA PRO A 611 -25.25 -47.10 -34.82
C PRO A 611 -25.35 -46.03 -35.93
N VAL A 612 -25.29 -44.74 -35.57
CA VAL A 612 -24.52 -43.67 -36.28
C VAL A 612 -24.58 -42.32 -35.57
N GLU A 613 -23.68 -41.42 -35.97
CA GLU A 613 -23.13 -40.24 -35.35
C GLU A 613 -23.99 -38.94 -35.37
N SER A 614 -23.90 -38.17 -34.27
CA SER A 614 -23.57 -36.71 -34.25
C SER A 614 -24.61 -35.57 -34.48
N ASN A 615 -24.23 -34.43 -33.87
CA ASN A 615 -24.38 -33.02 -34.32
C ASN A 615 -25.67 -32.16 -34.10
N ALA A 616 -25.44 -31.05 -33.37
CA ALA A 616 -25.84 -29.66 -33.70
C ALA A 616 -27.33 -29.19 -33.51
N VAL A 617 -27.73 -27.89 -33.40
CA VAL A 617 -27.11 -26.59 -32.98
C VAL A 617 -28.22 -25.51 -32.76
N LEU A 618 -28.11 -24.66 -31.71
CA LEU A 618 -28.90 -23.39 -31.49
C LEU A 618 -30.46 -23.52 -31.40
N THR A 619 -31.32 -22.52 -31.08
CA THR A 619 -31.21 -21.04 -30.91
C THR A 619 -32.11 -20.49 -29.76
N LYS A 620 -32.47 -19.18 -29.72
CA LYS A 620 -33.10 -18.45 -28.59
C LYS A 620 -34.52 -17.89 -28.85
N ALA A 621 -35.40 -18.02 -27.84
CA ALA A 621 -36.38 -17.05 -27.28
C ALA A 621 -37.55 -16.44 -28.13
N VAL A 622 -38.69 -16.17 -27.47
CA VAL A 622 -39.42 -14.86 -27.38
C VAL A 622 -40.66 -14.95 -26.43
N LYS A 623 -41.38 -13.83 -26.20
CA LYS A 623 -42.29 -13.47 -25.08
C LYS A 623 -43.79 -13.85 -25.23
N ARG A 624 -44.46 -14.08 -24.07
CA ARG A 624 -45.85 -13.61 -23.66
C ARG A 624 -47.09 -14.14 -24.44
N PRO A 625 -48.35 -13.90 -23.97
CA PRO A 625 -48.94 -14.03 -22.61
C PRO A 625 -50.37 -14.68 -22.64
N ASN A 626 -51.14 -14.57 -21.54
CA ASN A 626 -52.58 -14.90 -21.38
C ASN A 626 -52.91 -16.43 -21.40
N GLU A 627 -53.76 -16.95 -20.49
CA GLU A 627 -55.25 -17.00 -20.48
C GLU A 627 -55.83 -17.77 -21.69
N ASP A 628 -56.69 -18.78 -21.56
CA ASP A 628 -57.43 -19.28 -20.37
C ASP A 628 -57.58 -20.83 -20.39
N SER A 629 -58.31 -21.36 -19.39
CA SER A 629 -58.65 -22.77 -19.07
C SER A 629 -59.19 -23.58 -20.27
N ASP A 630 -58.96 -24.90 -20.43
CA ASP A 630 -59.50 -26.02 -19.62
C ASP A 630 -58.76 -27.38 -19.88
N GLU A 631 -59.03 -28.38 -19.01
CA GLU A 631 -59.11 -29.86 -19.16
C GLU A 631 -58.48 -30.57 -20.41
N ASP A 632 -57.78 -31.72 -20.33
CA ASP A 632 -57.26 -32.54 -19.21
C ASP A 632 -56.21 -33.58 -19.72
N GLU A 633 -55.38 -34.17 -18.84
CA GLU A 633 -54.53 -35.40 -19.02
C GLU A 633 -53.51 -35.47 -20.23
N GLU A 634 -52.28 -36.03 -20.16
CA GLU A 634 -51.48 -36.71 -19.12
C GLU A 634 -49.94 -36.67 -19.48
N LYS A 635 -49.06 -36.99 -18.50
CA LYS A 635 -47.64 -37.45 -18.63
C LYS A 635 -46.53 -36.51 -19.18
N GLY A 636 -45.47 -36.25 -18.38
CA GLY A 636 -44.20 -35.70 -18.90
C GLY A 636 -43.13 -35.28 -17.87
N ALA A 637 -41.86 -35.19 -18.30
CA ALA A 637 -40.67 -34.87 -17.50
C ALA A 637 -40.77 -33.60 -16.62
N VAL A 638 -40.27 -33.68 -15.38
CA VAL A 638 -40.35 -32.62 -14.35
C VAL A 638 -39.28 -31.56 -14.60
N VAL A 639 -39.68 -30.62 -15.44
CA VAL A 639 -39.38 -29.19 -15.40
C VAL A 639 -38.89 -28.71 -14.02
N PRO A 640 -37.78 -27.94 -13.92
CA PRO A 640 -37.38 -27.30 -12.66
C PRO A 640 -38.56 -26.54 -12.01
N PRO A 641 -38.83 -26.70 -10.71
CA PRO A 641 -40.15 -26.42 -10.14
C PRO A 641 -40.75 -25.04 -10.49
N VAL A 642 -42.02 -25.06 -10.90
CA VAL A 642 -42.85 -23.87 -11.22
C VAL A 642 -42.90 -22.86 -10.05
N HIS A 643 -42.58 -23.31 -8.83
CA HIS A 643 -42.49 -22.50 -7.63
C HIS A 643 -41.06 -22.31 -7.11
N ASP A 644 -40.09 -22.08 -8.00
CA ASP A 644 -38.85 -21.40 -7.63
C ASP A 644 -39.14 -19.94 -7.20
N ILE A 645 -39.54 -19.80 -5.94
CA ILE A 645 -39.83 -18.52 -5.28
C ILE A 645 -38.61 -17.59 -5.30
N TYR A 646 -37.38 -18.14 -5.32
CA TYR A 646 -36.15 -17.34 -5.33
C TYR A 646 -35.96 -16.64 -6.69
N ARG A 647 -36.13 -17.38 -7.79
CA ARG A 647 -36.06 -16.87 -9.16
C ARG A 647 -37.25 -15.97 -9.51
N ALA A 648 -38.46 -16.32 -9.05
CA ALA A 648 -39.64 -15.45 -9.18
C ALA A 648 -39.45 -14.11 -8.43
N ARG A 649 -38.80 -14.11 -7.26
CA ARG A 649 -38.45 -12.88 -6.52
C ARG A 649 -37.32 -12.09 -7.17
N GLN A 650 -36.32 -12.72 -7.79
CA GLN A 650 -35.33 -12.01 -8.60
C GLN A 650 -35.99 -11.30 -9.80
N GLN A 651 -36.85 -12.00 -10.55
CA GLN A 651 -37.50 -11.43 -11.74
C GLN A 651 -38.48 -10.28 -11.40
N LYS A 652 -39.11 -10.30 -10.22
CA LYS A 652 -39.94 -9.17 -9.71
C LYS A 652 -39.14 -8.01 -9.09
N ARG A 653 -37.80 -8.05 -9.05
CA ARG A 653 -36.95 -6.95 -8.53
C ARG A 653 -36.10 -6.23 -9.57
N ILE A 654 -36.11 -6.66 -10.84
CA ILE A 654 -35.48 -5.92 -11.95
C ILE A 654 -36.50 -5.71 -13.07
N ARG A 655 -37.51 -4.90 -12.75
CA ARG A 655 -38.37 -4.21 -13.71
C ARG A 655 -38.85 -2.90 -13.10
#